data_AF-A0A1Y5U0K4-F1
#
_entry.id   AF-A0A1Y5U0K4-F1
#
_cell.length_a   1.000
_cell.length_b   1.000
_cell.length_c   1.000
_cell.angle_alpha   90.00
_cell.angle_beta   90.00
_cell.angle_gamma   90.00
#
_symmetry.space_group_name_H-M   'P 1'
#
loop_
_entity.id
_entity.type
_entity.pdbx_description
1 polymer ?
#
loop_
_entity_poly.entity_id
_entity_poly.type
_entity_poly.pdbx_seq_one_letter_code
_entity_poly.pdbx_strand_id
1 'polypeptide(L)'
;MAAIAEFEDEIAEDDADTGLPAGTIGDRYRVDFNAPLPAYDRGRARAFRAHDRDNAGRPLFALSLDRATPCRKTLIAKLIRQPVPSLLCPVADGPVGSGVKGISRRVLIFDRPGPPLREHLSALKPDHLEKFLANVLLPRIAEALSGLAERGFAHRAISLDNVFFGNDKAEGIVLGECVSAPPGALSHSVYEQVESAIAEPFARGWTNREADLYALGVLVVAILGGETPFADEAATITTRRRLSEGSCKALTRNLRCSSRKRVLIAGLLSDSIERRWTAERVKRWTEGFLEEAVVHAGDRHAPSPCQFAGEDHVHPRALAVALTESPAKAARFIASGKLESWIRNSLGDQRMAVEIAEAVARGGASSGRPAALEAMLVSRTALALDPDGPIWYRGLRLARGGLPAAIVDAVGSGDGARVATIAEFLAGPLLREWITHEAKRIKSERTSITEPIAVRIAHFVNDATQYGKGMERVLYELNPDLPCLSPTLDNAYVGTIGELLAALDVRASQISQKSRIFDRHVAAFIASRVENVDGVLKEIGSRQPTDIQWAVAVLSLLATLQHHFHAKSLPGLSRAVAAMLRSQMSEIFSTARREVLVAKIDALAEKGDLSRMHDSLDLAAQLRIDRAEFEDAVAYYGQIDRRCRVLAARPARESIATQDLSDWLASSAAFIAMMASAAGTLFVFLT
;
A
#
# COMPACT_ATOMS: atom_id res chain seq x y z
N MET A 1 -9.85 3.60 23.76
CA MET A 1 -10.58 3.11 24.95
C MET A 1 -12.06 2.89 24.65
N ALA A 2 -12.81 3.87 24.11
CA ALA A 2 -14.21 3.63 23.73
C ALA A 2 -14.40 2.75 22.47
N ALA A 3 -13.45 2.78 21.52
CA ALA A 3 -13.47 1.90 20.32
C ALA A 3 -13.02 0.44 20.58
N ILE A 4 -12.77 0.08 21.85
CA ILE A 4 -12.27 -1.25 22.25
C ILE A 4 -13.42 -2.15 22.73
N ALA A 5 -14.52 -1.56 23.23
CA ALA A 5 -15.62 -2.33 23.82
C ALA A 5 -16.63 -2.88 22.80
N GLU A 6 -16.78 -2.27 21.62
CA GLU A 6 -17.71 -2.76 20.58
C GLU A 6 -17.14 -3.95 19.78
N PHE A 7 -15.88 -4.35 20.00
CA PHE A 7 -15.21 -5.41 19.23
C PHE A 7 -15.14 -6.78 19.96
N GLU A 8 -15.51 -6.83 21.24
CA GLU A 8 -15.33 -8.02 22.09
C GLU A 8 -16.60 -8.89 22.23
N ASP A 9 -17.79 -8.37 21.90
CA ASP A 9 -19.07 -9.06 22.18
C ASP A 9 -19.64 -9.91 21.03
N GLU A 10 -18.97 -10.03 19.88
CA GLU A 10 -19.51 -10.72 18.69
C GLU A 10 -18.86 -12.10 18.43
N ILE A 11 -18.50 -12.83 19.49
CA ILE A 11 -17.92 -14.18 19.39
C ILE A 11 -18.80 -15.19 20.13
N ALA A 12 -19.91 -15.58 19.51
CA ALA A 12 -20.61 -16.81 19.84
C ALA A 12 -21.39 -17.34 18.63
N GLU A 13 -21.02 -18.55 18.22
CA GLU A 13 -21.78 -19.51 17.40
C GLU A 13 -22.28 -19.07 16.02
N ASP A 14 -21.57 -19.49 14.95
CA ASP A 14 -22.16 -20.30 13.87
C ASP A 14 -21.07 -20.86 12.91
N ASP A 15 -21.03 -22.19 12.76
CA ASP A 15 -20.14 -22.91 11.86
C ASP A 15 -20.71 -22.92 10.43
N ALA A 16 -20.17 -22.11 9.51
CA ALA A 16 -20.34 -22.33 8.06
C ALA A 16 -19.27 -21.64 7.18
N ASP A 17 -18.37 -22.51 6.69
CA ASP A 17 -17.54 -22.54 5.48
C ASP A 17 -17.10 -21.21 4.80
N THR A 18 -15.88 -20.78 5.12
CA THR A 18 -15.08 -19.84 4.30
C THR A 18 -14.11 -20.57 3.36
N GLY A 19 -14.13 -21.90 3.33
CA GLY A 19 -13.11 -22.75 2.68
C GLY A 19 -11.74 -22.73 3.37
N LEU A 20 -11.52 -21.89 4.38
CA LEU A 20 -10.30 -21.83 5.18
C LEU A 20 -10.55 -22.43 6.57
N PRO A 21 -9.73 -23.39 7.04
CA PRO A 21 -9.90 -23.97 8.36
C PRO A 21 -9.73 -22.88 9.44
N ALA A 22 -10.69 -22.82 10.38
CA ALA A 22 -10.63 -21.89 11.50
C ALA A 22 -9.27 -21.98 12.19
N GLY A 23 -8.57 -20.85 12.30
CA GLY A 23 -7.32 -20.79 13.01
C GLY A 23 -6.13 -21.55 12.37
N THR A 24 -6.22 -22.19 11.19
CA THR A 24 -5.16 -23.11 10.74
C THR A 24 -4.45 -22.67 9.45
N ILE A 25 -3.11 -22.70 9.44
CA ILE A 25 -2.25 -22.49 8.26
C ILE A 25 -1.74 -23.83 7.76
N GLY A 26 -2.04 -24.14 6.49
CA GLY A 26 -1.55 -25.34 5.79
C GLY A 26 -1.89 -26.65 6.51
N ASP A 27 -3.06 -26.72 7.14
CA ASP A 27 -3.57 -27.83 7.97
C ASP A 27 -2.71 -28.28 9.16
N ARG A 28 -1.57 -27.62 9.39
CA ARG A 28 -0.56 -27.98 10.38
C ARG A 28 -0.50 -27.01 11.56
N TYR A 29 -0.46 -25.70 11.30
CA TYR A 29 -0.25 -24.72 12.36
C TYR A 29 -1.58 -24.12 12.80
N ARG A 30 -2.03 -24.43 14.02
CA ARG A 30 -3.26 -23.88 14.61
C ARG A 30 -2.93 -22.66 15.47
N VAL A 31 -3.69 -21.58 15.31
CA VAL A 31 -3.61 -20.32 16.04
C VAL A 31 -4.77 -20.24 17.02
N ASP A 32 -4.46 -19.89 18.26
CA ASP A 32 -5.46 -19.66 19.32
C ASP A 32 -5.58 -18.16 19.58
N PHE A 33 -6.57 -17.53 18.94
CA PHE A 33 -6.83 -16.09 19.08
C PHE A 33 -7.33 -15.68 20.48
N ASN A 34 -7.70 -16.64 21.35
CA ASN A 34 -8.12 -16.37 22.72
C ASN A 34 -6.95 -16.43 23.73
N ALA A 35 -5.75 -16.78 23.28
CA ALA A 35 -4.55 -16.86 24.10
C ALA A 35 -3.49 -15.83 23.66
N PRO A 36 -3.69 -14.52 23.95
CA PRO A 36 -2.75 -13.47 23.56
C PRO A 36 -1.41 -13.59 24.30
N LEU A 37 -0.33 -13.15 23.65
CA LEU A 37 1.03 -13.14 24.19
C LEU A 37 1.67 -11.75 24.04
N PRO A 38 1.24 -10.73 24.82
CA PRO A 38 1.61 -9.33 24.60
C PRO A 38 3.11 -9.03 24.62
N ALA A 39 3.92 -9.86 25.29
CA ALA A 39 5.38 -9.74 25.30
C ALA A 39 6.03 -9.86 23.92
N TYR A 40 5.31 -10.43 22.94
CA TYR A 40 5.77 -10.58 21.56
C TYR A 40 4.99 -9.69 20.57
N ASP A 41 4.12 -8.79 21.04
CA ASP A 41 3.44 -7.82 20.18
C ASP A 41 4.43 -6.94 19.45
N ARG A 42 4.12 -6.58 18.20
CA ARG A 42 4.99 -5.77 17.34
C ARG A 42 4.19 -4.68 16.63
N GLY A 43 4.26 -3.46 17.17
CA GLY A 43 3.54 -2.32 16.62
C GLY A 43 2.03 -2.56 16.61
N ARG A 44 1.44 -2.62 15.41
CA ARG A 44 0.00 -2.94 15.23
C ARG A 44 -0.28 -4.45 15.17
N ALA A 45 0.75 -5.29 15.03
CA ALA A 45 0.59 -6.74 15.01
C ALA A 45 0.48 -7.30 16.43
N ARG A 46 -0.47 -8.21 16.62
CA ARG A 46 -0.78 -8.84 17.92
C ARG A 46 -0.33 -10.29 17.94
N ALA A 47 0.28 -10.70 19.04
CA ALA A 47 0.81 -12.02 19.25
C ALA A 47 -0.20 -12.94 19.96
N PHE A 48 -0.29 -14.18 19.50
CA PHE A 48 -1.18 -15.21 20.01
C PHE A 48 -0.44 -16.54 20.12
N ARG A 49 -0.94 -17.46 20.95
CA ARG A 49 -0.41 -18.82 21.03
C ARG A 49 -0.65 -19.56 19.71
N ALA A 50 0.33 -20.35 19.29
CA ALA A 50 0.21 -21.25 18.15
C ALA A 50 0.65 -22.67 18.52
N HIS A 51 0.12 -23.65 17.79
CA HIS A 51 0.34 -25.08 17.98
C HIS A 51 0.74 -25.73 16.66
N ASP A 52 1.82 -26.53 16.69
CA ASP A 52 2.20 -27.41 15.58
C ASP A 52 1.51 -28.76 15.78
N ARG A 53 0.59 -29.13 14.87
CA ARG A 53 -0.12 -30.42 14.94
C ARG A 53 0.81 -31.61 14.74
N ASP A 54 1.93 -31.42 14.04
CA ASP A 54 2.91 -32.48 13.80
C ASP A 54 3.91 -32.60 14.96
N ASN A 55 4.08 -31.53 15.76
CA ASN A 55 5.02 -31.51 16.87
C ASN A 55 4.48 -30.67 18.05
N ALA A 56 3.61 -31.28 18.86
CA ALA A 56 2.96 -30.61 19.99
C ALA A 56 3.92 -30.04 21.06
N GLY A 57 5.17 -30.53 21.11
CA GLY A 57 6.19 -30.05 22.06
C GLY A 57 6.93 -28.79 21.62
N ARG A 58 6.76 -28.35 20.36
CA ARG A 58 7.44 -27.16 19.82
C ARG A 58 6.69 -25.89 20.27
N PRO A 59 7.29 -25.02 21.11
CA PRO A 59 6.62 -23.81 21.54
C PRO A 59 6.59 -22.80 20.39
N LEU A 60 5.38 -22.43 19.94
CA LEU A 60 5.18 -21.48 18.85
C LEU A 60 4.33 -20.29 19.30
N PHE A 61 4.47 -19.19 18.57
CA PHE A 61 3.52 -18.08 18.61
C PHE A 61 3.18 -17.60 17.19
N ALA A 62 2.06 -16.89 17.09
CA ALA A 62 1.51 -16.34 15.88
C ALA A 62 1.44 -14.82 15.98
N LEU A 63 1.93 -14.10 14.98
CA LEU A 63 1.68 -12.67 14.80
C LEU A 63 0.56 -12.45 13.80
N SER A 64 -0.59 -11.96 14.29
CA SER A 64 -1.69 -11.48 13.44
C SER A 64 -1.34 -10.10 12.92
N LEU A 65 -1.22 -9.97 11.59
CA LEU A 65 -0.85 -8.71 10.94
C LEU A 65 -2.07 -7.80 10.76
N ASP A 66 -1.82 -6.50 10.91
CA ASP A 66 -2.77 -5.45 10.55
C ASP A 66 -2.85 -5.30 9.01
N ARG A 67 -4.06 -5.18 8.45
CA ARG A 67 -4.26 -5.05 6.99
C ARG A 67 -3.66 -3.75 6.46
N ALA A 68 -3.63 -2.71 7.29
CA ALA A 68 -3.07 -1.40 6.97
C ALA A 68 -1.59 -1.25 7.40
N THR A 69 -0.88 -2.36 7.56
CA THR A 69 0.56 -2.37 7.84
C THR A 69 1.27 -3.21 6.79
N PRO A 70 2.14 -2.62 5.94
CA PRO A 70 2.90 -3.40 4.98
C PRO A 70 3.88 -4.33 5.68
N CYS A 71 3.88 -5.60 5.28
CA CYS A 71 4.87 -6.59 5.72
C CYS A 71 5.94 -6.80 4.64
N ARG A 72 7.09 -7.35 5.03
CA ARG A 72 8.22 -7.60 4.10
C ARG A 72 8.08 -8.97 3.45
N LYS A 73 7.03 -9.18 2.67
CA LYS A 73 6.63 -10.48 2.10
C LYS A 73 7.75 -11.22 1.35
N THR A 74 8.55 -10.51 0.54
CA THR A 74 9.72 -11.10 -0.14
C THR A 74 10.75 -11.65 0.84
N LEU A 75 10.97 -10.96 1.97
CA LEU A 75 11.88 -11.43 3.02
C LEU A 75 11.27 -12.61 3.80
N ILE A 76 9.97 -12.56 4.12
CA ILE A 76 9.24 -13.66 4.77
C ILE A 76 9.44 -14.96 3.99
N ALA A 77 9.15 -14.95 2.68
CA ALA A 77 9.30 -16.13 1.83
C ALA A 77 10.75 -16.68 1.80
N LYS A 78 11.75 -15.80 1.83
CA LYS A 78 13.17 -16.19 1.89
C LYS A 78 13.56 -16.77 3.24
N LEU A 79 13.09 -16.20 4.35
CA LEU A 79 13.41 -16.69 5.69
C LEU A 79 12.72 -18.01 6.03
N ILE A 80 11.50 -18.25 5.55
CA ILE A 80 10.82 -19.55 5.69
C ILE A 80 11.62 -20.64 4.97
N ARG A 81 12.08 -20.37 3.73
CA ARG A 81 12.84 -21.34 2.93
C ARG A 81 14.25 -21.57 3.46
N GLN A 82 14.91 -20.51 3.91
CA GLN A 82 16.29 -20.54 4.35
C GLN A 82 16.44 -19.67 5.61
N PRO A 83 16.17 -20.25 6.80
CA PRO A 83 16.27 -19.51 8.05
C PRO A 83 17.70 -19.02 8.29
N VAL A 84 17.80 -17.91 9.03
CA VAL A 84 19.07 -17.29 9.41
C VAL A 84 19.34 -17.63 10.90
N PRO A 85 20.51 -18.17 11.25
CA PRO A 85 20.87 -18.41 12.64
C PRO A 85 20.81 -17.13 13.47
N SER A 86 20.46 -17.25 14.75
CA SER A 86 20.40 -16.13 15.70
C SER A 86 19.38 -15.03 15.32
N LEU A 87 18.49 -15.26 14.35
CA LEU A 87 17.36 -14.41 13.97
C LEU A 87 16.04 -15.15 14.16
N LEU A 88 15.03 -14.47 14.70
CA LEU A 88 13.67 -14.98 14.82
C LEU A 88 13.00 -15.03 13.44
N CYS A 89 13.13 -16.18 12.78
CA CYS A 89 12.63 -16.39 11.42
C CYS A 89 11.18 -16.91 11.43
N PRO A 90 10.32 -16.43 10.51
CA PRO A 90 9.01 -17.03 10.32
C PRO A 90 9.16 -18.48 9.86
N VAL A 91 8.30 -19.34 10.41
CA VAL A 91 8.20 -20.77 10.12
C VAL A 91 7.13 -21.02 9.06
N ALA A 92 6.05 -20.25 9.10
CA ALA A 92 4.94 -20.30 8.15
C ALA A 92 4.26 -18.93 8.06
N ASP A 93 3.59 -18.69 6.94
CA ASP A 93 2.71 -17.55 6.76
C ASP A 93 1.47 -17.90 5.93
N GLY A 94 0.36 -17.22 6.20
CA GLY A 94 -0.86 -17.47 5.45
C GLY A 94 -2.07 -16.69 5.97
N PRO A 95 -3.14 -16.60 5.17
CA PRO A 95 -4.43 -16.15 5.66
C PRO A 95 -5.04 -17.21 6.59
N VAL A 96 -5.67 -16.76 7.67
CA VAL A 96 -6.35 -17.59 8.66
C VAL A 96 -7.74 -16.99 8.92
N GLY A 97 -8.77 -17.85 8.94
CA GLY A 97 -10.11 -17.44 9.34
C GLY A 97 -10.17 -17.09 10.82
N SER A 98 -10.79 -15.97 11.16
CA SER A 98 -10.91 -15.49 12.54
C SER A 98 -12.03 -16.19 13.36
N GLY A 99 -12.79 -17.11 12.75
CA GLY A 99 -13.98 -17.71 13.33
C GLY A 99 -15.27 -16.97 12.96
N VAL A 100 -15.20 -15.69 12.58
CA VAL A 100 -16.33 -14.91 12.04
C VAL A 100 -16.40 -15.07 10.52
N LYS A 101 -17.62 -15.28 9.99
CA LYS A 101 -17.86 -15.54 8.57
C LYS A 101 -17.31 -14.42 7.69
N GLY A 102 -16.40 -14.78 6.77
CA GLY A 102 -15.81 -13.85 5.80
C GLY A 102 -14.68 -12.97 6.31
N ILE A 103 -14.26 -13.09 7.59
CA ILE A 103 -13.13 -12.34 8.14
C ILE A 103 -11.90 -13.24 8.22
N SER A 104 -10.88 -12.92 7.40
CA SER A 104 -9.57 -13.56 7.43
C SER A 104 -8.46 -12.56 7.74
N ARG A 105 -7.43 -13.03 8.43
CA ARG A 105 -6.24 -12.23 8.79
C ARG A 105 -5.00 -12.95 8.30
N ARG A 106 -3.99 -12.21 7.82
CA ARG A 106 -2.69 -12.83 7.56
C ARG A 106 -1.96 -13.00 8.88
N VAL A 107 -1.44 -14.21 9.10
CA VAL A 107 -0.69 -14.57 10.28
C VAL A 107 0.70 -15.04 9.88
N LEU A 108 1.69 -14.71 10.71
CA LEU A 108 3.06 -15.25 10.66
C LEU A 108 3.28 -16.15 11.88
N ILE A 109 3.82 -17.35 11.69
CA ILE A 109 4.14 -18.29 12.77
C ILE A 109 5.64 -18.26 13.04
N PHE A 110 6.03 -18.27 14.31
CA PHE A 110 7.42 -18.25 14.76
C PHE A 110 7.63 -19.26 15.89
N ASP A 111 8.87 -19.74 16.03
CA ASP A 111 9.32 -20.35 17.28
C ASP A 111 9.23 -19.33 18.41
N ARG A 112 8.71 -19.72 19.57
CA ARG A 112 8.61 -18.82 20.71
C ARG A 112 10.00 -18.65 21.35
N PRO A 113 10.58 -17.44 21.33
CA PRO A 113 11.85 -17.21 22.01
C PRO A 113 11.64 -17.18 23.52
N GLY A 114 12.75 -17.14 24.25
CA GLY A 114 12.75 -16.85 25.68
C GLY A 114 12.28 -15.43 26.02
N PRO A 115 12.43 -15.01 27.28
CA PRO A 115 12.04 -13.68 27.69
C PRO A 115 12.85 -12.58 26.96
N PRO A 116 12.31 -11.35 26.88
CA PRO A 116 13.04 -10.20 26.36
C PRO A 116 14.33 -9.92 27.15
N LEU A 117 15.41 -9.55 26.45
CA LEU A 117 16.70 -9.24 27.08
C LEU A 117 16.58 -8.11 28.10
N ARG A 118 15.78 -7.08 27.80
CA ARG A 118 15.59 -5.89 28.64
C ARG A 118 15.18 -6.21 30.08
N GLU A 119 14.41 -7.27 30.30
CA GLU A 119 13.92 -7.67 31.63
C GLU A 119 15.04 -8.21 32.53
N HIS A 120 16.16 -8.61 31.94
CA HIS A 120 17.27 -9.26 32.65
C HIS A 120 18.50 -8.35 32.82
N LEU A 121 18.49 -7.14 32.24
CA LEU A 121 19.65 -6.25 32.27
C LEU A 121 19.99 -5.75 33.67
N SER A 122 18.97 -5.41 34.47
CA SER A 122 19.15 -4.91 35.84
C SER A 122 19.77 -5.94 36.78
N ALA A 123 19.68 -7.24 36.45
CA ALA A 123 20.27 -8.32 37.24
C ALA A 123 21.77 -8.54 36.97
N LEU A 124 22.31 -7.97 35.87
CA LEU A 124 23.70 -8.17 35.46
C LEU A 124 24.64 -7.11 36.08
N LYS A 125 25.70 -7.56 36.75
CA LYS A 125 26.77 -6.66 37.22
C LYS A 125 27.53 -6.04 36.02
N PRO A 126 28.06 -4.80 36.13
CA PRO A 126 28.74 -4.12 35.02
C PRO A 126 29.86 -4.93 34.34
N ASP A 127 30.72 -5.58 35.12
CA ASP A 127 31.82 -6.39 34.55
C ASP A 127 31.32 -7.65 33.81
N HIS A 128 30.20 -8.23 34.28
CA HIS A 128 29.55 -9.36 33.60
C HIS A 128 28.82 -8.89 32.35
N LEU A 129 28.21 -7.71 32.38
CA LEU A 129 27.52 -7.11 31.24
C LEU A 129 28.48 -6.86 30.07
N GLU A 130 29.66 -6.32 30.36
CA GLU A 130 30.70 -6.09 29.35
C GLU A 130 31.23 -7.39 28.72
N LYS A 131 31.32 -8.48 29.49
CA LYS A 131 31.70 -9.81 28.99
C LYS A 131 30.58 -10.45 28.19
N PHE A 132 29.35 -10.34 28.66
CA PHE A 132 28.15 -10.82 27.98
C PHE A 132 28.00 -10.15 26.60
N LEU A 133 28.17 -8.83 26.52
CA LEU A 133 28.14 -8.10 25.26
C LEU A 133 29.16 -8.63 24.25
N ALA A 134 30.42 -8.77 24.68
CA ALA A 134 31.52 -9.18 23.80
C ALA A 134 31.43 -10.65 23.37
N ASN A 135 31.10 -11.55 24.30
CA ASN A 135 31.26 -12.99 24.10
C ASN A 135 29.95 -13.71 23.74
N VAL A 136 28.79 -13.10 24.02
CA VAL A 136 27.48 -13.73 23.82
C VAL A 136 26.65 -12.95 22.81
N LEU A 137 26.44 -11.65 23.02
CA LEU A 137 25.49 -10.87 22.22
C LEU A 137 26.04 -10.49 20.84
N LEU A 138 27.23 -9.85 20.78
CA LEU A 138 27.78 -9.34 19.52
C LEU A 138 28.01 -10.44 18.47
N PRO A 139 28.56 -11.62 18.81
CA PRO A 139 28.72 -12.69 17.81
C PRO A 139 27.39 -13.15 17.21
N ARG A 140 26.33 -13.24 18.02
CA ARG A 140 24.99 -13.69 17.60
C ARG A 140 24.29 -12.67 16.71
N ILE A 141 24.35 -11.39 17.09
CA ILE A 141 23.79 -10.33 16.25
C ILE A 141 24.59 -10.21 14.95
N ALA A 142 25.92 -10.27 15.00
CA ALA A 142 26.74 -10.24 13.78
C ALA A 142 26.40 -11.38 12.82
N GLU A 143 26.20 -12.60 13.32
CA GLU A 143 25.75 -13.76 12.53
C GLU A 143 24.39 -13.50 11.85
N ALA A 144 23.41 -12.97 12.59
CA ALA A 144 22.10 -12.62 12.04
C ALA A 144 22.19 -11.53 10.94
N LEU A 145 23.00 -10.49 11.17
CA LEU A 145 23.20 -9.41 10.20
C LEU A 145 23.92 -9.88 8.93
N SER A 146 24.94 -10.74 9.06
CA SER A 146 25.61 -11.35 7.91
C SER A 146 24.63 -12.19 7.09
N GLY A 147 23.82 -13.04 7.73
CA GLY A 147 22.84 -13.87 7.03
C GLY A 147 21.75 -13.08 6.30
N LEU A 148 21.31 -11.94 6.85
CA LEU A 148 20.39 -11.02 6.17
C LEU A 148 21.08 -10.29 5.01
N ALA A 149 22.33 -9.84 5.20
CA ALA A 149 23.10 -9.15 4.18
C ALA A 149 23.36 -10.02 2.95
N GLU A 150 23.66 -11.31 3.13
CA GLU A 150 23.78 -12.30 2.04
C GLU A 150 22.50 -12.43 1.21
N ARG A 151 21.33 -12.20 1.82
CA ARG A 151 20.02 -12.22 1.13
C ARG A 151 19.66 -10.87 0.51
N GLY A 152 20.50 -9.85 0.71
CA GLY A 152 20.33 -8.49 0.19
C GLY A 152 19.42 -7.59 1.05
N PHE A 153 19.20 -7.92 2.33
CA PHE A 153 18.32 -7.18 3.23
C PHE A 153 19.05 -6.65 4.46
N ALA A 154 18.58 -5.50 4.96
CA ALA A 154 18.89 -4.99 6.29
C ALA A 154 17.77 -5.38 7.29
N HIS A 155 18.09 -5.50 8.56
CA HIS A 155 17.15 -5.81 9.65
C HIS A 155 16.21 -4.64 9.92
N ARG A 156 16.73 -3.43 10.18
CA ARG A 156 15.97 -2.17 10.35
C ARG A 156 14.94 -2.20 11.50
N ALA A 157 15.21 -3.00 12.52
CA ALA A 157 14.37 -3.14 13.72
C ALA A 157 15.20 -3.59 14.94
N ILE A 158 16.49 -3.27 14.95
CA ILE A 158 17.39 -3.61 16.06
C ILE A 158 17.14 -2.62 17.18
N SER A 159 16.67 -3.10 18.32
CA SER A 159 16.43 -2.30 19.52
C SER A 159 16.47 -3.17 20.76
N LEU A 160 16.57 -2.53 21.92
CA LEU A 160 16.51 -3.21 23.22
C LEU A 160 15.22 -4.03 23.39
N ASP A 161 14.12 -3.58 22.80
CA ASP A 161 12.80 -4.23 22.82
C ASP A 161 12.65 -5.33 21.77
N ASN A 162 13.67 -5.61 20.97
CA ASN A 162 13.64 -6.62 19.90
C ASN A 162 14.83 -7.59 19.97
N VAL A 163 15.30 -7.87 21.18
CA VAL A 163 16.32 -8.89 21.45
C VAL A 163 15.81 -9.79 22.57
N PHE A 164 15.92 -11.10 22.37
CA PHE A 164 15.37 -12.11 23.26
C PHE A 164 16.45 -13.13 23.60
N PHE A 165 16.25 -13.84 24.72
CA PHE A 165 16.98 -15.07 24.95
C PHE A 165 16.48 -16.19 24.02
N GLY A 166 17.34 -17.17 23.74
CA GLY A 166 17.00 -18.25 22.82
C GLY A 166 15.97 -19.25 23.36
N ASN A 167 15.82 -19.33 24.68
CA ASN A 167 14.89 -20.25 25.34
C ASN A 167 14.39 -19.69 26.69
N ASP A 168 13.41 -20.38 27.28
CA ASP A 168 12.82 -20.00 28.58
C ASP A 168 13.82 -20.06 29.76
N LYS A 169 14.97 -20.74 29.59
CA LYS A 169 16.06 -20.78 30.59
C LYS A 169 17.02 -19.59 30.48
N ALA A 170 16.71 -18.61 29.63
CA ALA A 170 17.54 -17.45 29.36
C ALA A 170 18.95 -17.80 28.82
N GLU A 171 19.04 -18.83 27.98
CA GLU A 171 20.28 -19.23 27.32
C GLU A 171 20.31 -18.79 25.84
N GLY A 172 21.49 -18.39 25.36
CA GLY A 172 21.68 -17.90 24.00
C GLY A 172 21.02 -16.54 23.75
N ILE A 173 21.16 -16.03 22.53
CA ILE A 173 20.58 -14.75 22.10
C ILE A 173 19.98 -14.91 20.71
N VAL A 174 18.78 -14.37 20.55
CA VAL A 174 18.06 -14.31 19.28
C VAL A 174 17.64 -12.86 19.05
N LEU A 175 18.00 -12.34 17.88
CA LEU A 175 17.48 -11.07 17.39
C LEU A 175 16.04 -11.27 16.93
N GLY A 176 15.13 -10.40 17.36
CA GLY A 176 13.70 -10.53 17.07
C GLY A 176 13.35 -10.34 15.59
N GLU A 177 12.07 -10.43 15.28
CA GLU A 177 11.61 -10.37 13.88
C GLU A 177 11.75 -8.96 13.28
N CYS A 178 11.84 -8.88 11.96
CA CYS A 178 11.93 -7.63 11.22
C CYS A 178 11.05 -7.61 9.96
N VAL A 179 9.98 -8.40 9.95
CA VAL A 179 9.15 -8.67 8.77
C VAL A 179 7.69 -8.23 8.90
N SER A 180 7.20 -8.06 10.13
CA SER A 180 5.81 -7.71 10.46
C SER A 180 5.43 -6.27 10.10
N ALA A 181 6.43 -5.39 9.92
CA ALA A 181 6.26 -3.97 9.66
C ALA A 181 7.28 -3.46 8.63
N PRO A 182 7.08 -2.24 8.09
CA PRO A 182 8.05 -1.61 7.20
C PRO A 182 9.40 -1.36 7.89
N PRO A 183 10.51 -1.38 7.13
CA PRO A 183 11.84 -1.15 7.69
C PRO A 183 11.94 0.18 8.46
N GLY A 184 12.40 0.12 9.72
CA GLY A 184 12.59 1.28 10.59
C GLY A 184 11.31 1.81 11.24
N ALA A 185 10.13 1.32 10.86
CA ALA A 185 8.85 1.91 11.30
C ALA A 185 8.56 1.76 12.79
N LEU A 186 9.04 0.68 13.41
CA LEU A 186 8.82 0.40 14.83
C LEU A 186 10.01 0.82 15.72
N SER A 187 11.12 1.25 15.13
CA SER A 187 12.33 1.62 15.89
C SER A 187 12.15 2.97 16.58
N HIS A 188 12.70 3.15 17.78
CA HIS A 188 12.88 4.48 18.34
C HIS A 188 13.86 5.28 17.45
N SER A 189 13.65 6.60 17.29
CA SER A 189 14.41 7.45 16.36
C SER A 189 15.92 7.46 16.63
N VAL A 190 16.35 7.17 17.86
CA VAL A 190 17.77 7.09 18.22
C VAL A 190 18.49 5.89 17.63
N TYR A 191 17.79 4.79 17.33
CA TYR A 191 18.36 3.64 16.61
C TYR A 191 18.52 3.91 15.11
N GLU A 192 17.94 5.01 14.62
CA GLU A 192 18.01 5.44 13.24
C GLU A 192 19.16 6.43 13.04
N GLN A 193 19.83 6.35 11.89
CA GLN A 193 20.78 7.37 11.44
C GLN A 193 20.06 8.73 11.34
N VAL A 194 20.79 9.85 11.47
CA VAL A 194 20.17 11.19 11.56
C VAL A 194 19.29 11.51 10.35
N GLU A 195 19.68 11.00 9.18
CA GLU A 195 18.97 11.11 7.90
C GLU A 195 17.59 10.43 7.93
N SER A 196 17.45 9.33 8.67
CA SER A 196 16.20 8.56 8.77
C SER A 196 15.41 8.92 10.04
N ALA A 197 16.09 9.34 11.11
CA ALA A 197 15.48 9.67 12.40
C ALA A 197 14.47 10.82 12.33
N ILE A 198 14.66 11.76 11.39
CA ILE A 198 13.80 12.93 11.16
C ILE A 198 12.55 12.56 10.36
N ALA A 199 12.60 11.47 9.59
CA ALA A 199 11.45 11.00 8.83
C ALA A 199 10.37 10.44 9.76
N GLU A 200 9.12 10.52 9.31
CA GLU A 200 8.01 9.87 10.00
C GLU A 200 8.27 8.36 10.08
N PRO A 201 7.85 7.65 11.16
CA PRO A 201 8.23 6.25 11.35
C PRO A 201 7.94 5.36 10.13
N PHE A 202 6.72 5.41 9.60
CA PHE A 202 6.33 4.65 8.39
C PHE A 202 6.91 5.21 7.09
N ALA A 203 7.56 6.37 7.14
CA ALA A 203 8.22 7.01 6.00
C ALA A 203 9.75 6.90 6.03
N ARG A 204 10.33 6.07 6.91
CA ARG A 204 11.78 5.85 7.01
C ARG A 204 12.35 5.01 5.88
N GLY A 205 11.57 4.03 5.41
CA GLY A 205 11.90 3.22 4.25
C GLY A 205 13.19 2.40 4.37
N TRP A 206 13.68 2.01 3.19
CA TRP A 206 14.89 1.22 3.05
C TRP A 206 16.13 2.08 3.24
N THR A 207 17.08 1.57 4.03
CA THR A 207 18.42 2.16 4.13
C THR A 207 19.46 1.09 3.84
N ASN A 208 20.72 1.50 3.83
CA ASN A 208 21.84 0.60 3.67
C ASN A 208 22.00 -0.35 4.89
N ARG A 209 22.71 -1.46 4.69
CA ARG A 209 23.01 -2.45 5.75
C ARG A 209 23.82 -1.86 6.90
N GLU A 210 24.58 -0.80 6.61
CA GLU A 210 25.37 -0.06 7.59
C GLU A 210 24.48 0.68 8.61
N ALA A 211 23.18 0.86 8.33
CA ALA A 211 22.21 1.34 9.32
C ALA A 211 21.96 0.34 10.45
N ASP A 212 22.05 -0.97 10.18
CA ASP A 212 21.94 -1.97 11.24
C ASP A 212 23.13 -1.94 12.19
N LEU A 213 24.32 -1.63 11.68
CA LEU A 213 25.52 -1.47 12.50
C LEU A 213 25.45 -0.20 13.35
N TYR A 214 24.86 0.87 12.81
CA TYR A 214 24.53 2.04 13.61
C TYR A 214 23.56 1.68 14.75
N ALA A 215 22.45 0.99 14.44
CA ALA A 215 21.47 0.56 15.44
C ALA A 215 22.07 -0.41 16.47
N LEU A 216 23.01 -1.28 16.07
CA LEU A 216 23.79 -2.12 16.97
C LEU A 216 24.65 -1.30 17.93
N GLY A 217 25.28 -0.21 17.46
CA GLY A 217 26.00 0.72 18.32
C GLY A 217 25.10 1.33 19.39
N VAL A 218 23.88 1.74 19.00
CA VAL A 218 22.87 2.28 19.92
C VAL A 218 22.39 1.22 20.89
N LEU A 219 22.20 -0.03 20.44
CA LEU A 219 21.87 -1.16 21.30
C LEU A 219 22.97 -1.41 22.35
N VAL A 220 24.24 -1.36 21.96
CA VAL A 220 25.36 -1.49 22.92
C VAL A 220 25.33 -0.37 23.96
N VAL A 221 25.07 0.88 23.54
CA VAL A 221 24.90 2.02 24.46
C VAL A 221 23.71 1.78 25.39
N ALA A 222 22.57 1.33 24.87
CA ALA A 222 21.37 1.10 25.65
C ALA A 222 21.54 -0.01 26.69
N ILE A 223 22.21 -1.10 26.32
CA ILE A 223 22.51 -2.20 27.23
C ILE A 223 23.44 -1.73 28.35
N LEU A 224 24.54 -1.03 28.01
CA LEU A 224 25.50 -0.52 29.00
C LEU A 224 24.91 0.58 29.89
N GLY A 225 23.96 1.36 29.38
CA GLY A 225 23.24 2.38 30.12
C GLY A 225 22.06 1.85 30.94
N GLY A 226 21.57 0.65 30.62
CA GLY A 226 20.38 0.03 31.23
C GLY A 226 19.05 0.45 30.61
N GLU A 227 19.05 1.42 29.70
CA GLU A 227 17.86 1.97 29.04
C GLU A 227 18.20 2.54 27.66
N THR A 228 17.19 2.74 26.81
CA THR A 228 17.38 3.40 25.50
C THR A 228 17.77 4.87 25.71
N PRO A 229 18.87 5.35 25.10
CA PRO A 229 19.29 6.75 25.26
C PRO A 229 18.22 7.70 24.70
N PHE A 230 17.97 8.80 25.40
CA PHE A 230 16.96 9.81 25.02
C PHE A 230 15.53 9.26 24.87
N ALA A 231 15.16 8.22 25.63
CA ALA A 231 13.83 7.58 25.52
C ALA A 231 12.65 8.57 25.64
N ASP A 232 12.80 9.62 26.46
CA ASP A 232 11.74 10.60 26.74
C ASP A 232 11.92 11.93 25.98
N GLU A 233 12.95 12.07 25.14
CA GLU A 233 13.19 13.30 24.38
C GLU A 233 12.56 13.23 22.98
N ALA A 234 12.04 14.37 22.49
CA ALA A 234 11.49 14.46 21.14
C ALA A 234 12.58 14.24 20.06
N ALA A 235 12.24 13.49 19.02
CA ALA A 235 13.17 13.11 17.95
C ALA A 235 13.87 14.30 17.25
N THR A 236 13.20 15.44 17.13
CA THR A 236 13.78 16.67 16.55
C THR A 236 14.90 17.24 17.43
N ILE A 237 14.71 17.25 18.75
CA ILE A 237 15.70 17.73 19.73
C ILE A 237 16.92 16.80 19.71
N THR A 238 16.69 15.49 19.80
CA THR A 238 17.77 14.49 19.80
C THR A 238 18.56 14.54 18.50
N THR A 239 17.88 14.74 17.36
CA THR A 239 18.55 14.80 16.06
C THR A 239 19.39 16.06 15.90
N ARG A 240 18.90 17.23 16.32
CA ARG A 240 19.72 18.45 16.31
C ARG A 240 20.98 18.29 17.15
N ARG A 241 20.85 17.73 18.36
CA ARG A 241 22.01 17.47 19.23
C ARG A 241 23.01 16.54 18.56
N ARG A 242 22.54 15.47 17.89
CA ARG A 242 23.39 14.54 17.13
C ARG A 242 24.06 15.20 15.92
N LEU A 243 23.35 16.07 15.19
CA LEU A 243 23.92 16.83 14.06
C LEU A 243 25.01 17.82 14.52
N SER A 244 24.81 18.48 15.66
CA SER A 244 25.76 19.47 16.20
C SER A 244 26.98 18.84 16.88
N GLU A 245 26.82 17.75 17.61
CA GLU A 245 27.90 17.16 18.42
C GLU A 245 28.53 15.90 17.82
N GLY A 246 27.87 15.30 16.83
CA GLY A 246 28.13 13.94 16.35
C GLY A 246 27.36 12.89 17.16
N SER A 247 26.83 11.86 16.47
CA SER A 247 25.98 10.83 17.10
C SER A 247 26.68 10.11 18.24
N CYS A 248 27.93 9.69 18.05
CA CYS A 248 28.69 8.98 19.08
C CYS A 248 28.83 9.81 20.36
N LYS A 249 29.20 11.09 20.25
CA LYS A 249 29.39 11.98 21.40
C LYS A 249 28.06 12.26 22.10
N ALA A 250 27.01 12.56 21.34
CA ALA A 250 25.68 12.83 21.87
C ALA A 250 25.13 11.64 22.67
N LEU A 251 25.24 10.43 22.13
CA LEU A 251 24.68 9.21 22.73
C LEU A 251 25.48 8.66 23.92
N THR A 252 26.76 9.01 24.05
CA THR A 252 27.65 8.44 25.08
C THR A 252 27.97 9.39 26.24
N ARG A 253 27.37 10.58 26.29
CA ARG A 253 27.74 11.67 27.24
C ARG A 253 27.88 11.21 28.70
N ASN A 254 26.98 10.33 29.17
CA ASN A 254 26.96 9.84 30.55
C ASN A 254 27.31 8.34 30.67
N LEU A 255 27.79 7.71 29.59
CA LEU A 255 28.00 6.28 29.54
C LEU A 255 29.30 5.87 30.21
N ARG A 256 29.23 4.94 31.16
CA ARG A 256 30.40 4.34 31.80
C ARG A 256 30.70 2.99 31.14
N CYS A 257 31.87 2.88 30.51
CA CYS A 257 32.37 1.63 29.95
C CYS A 257 33.90 1.67 29.78
N SER A 258 34.50 0.48 29.63
CA SER A 258 35.93 0.32 29.37
C SER A 258 36.36 0.91 28.03
N SER A 259 37.64 1.28 27.92
CA SER A 259 38.22 1.88 26.71
C SER A 259 38.00 1.02 25.47
N ARG A 260 38.03 -0.31 25.60
CA ARG A 260 37.77 -1.24 24.50
C ARG A 260 36.35 -1.09 23.93
N LYS A 261 35.35 -0.87 24.79
CA LYS A 261 33.96 -0.68 24.37
C LYS A 261 33.73 0.72 23.82
N ARG A 262 34.41 1.74 24.33
CA ARG A 262 34.38 3.09 23.73
C ARG A 262 34.82 3.07 22.26
N VAL A 263 35.86 2.30 21.94
CA VAL A 263 36.32 2.12 20.55
C VAL A 263 35.27 1.43 19.68
N LEU A 264 34.66 0.35 20.18
CA LEU A 264 33.56 -0.33 19.48
C LEU A 264 32.40 0.64 19.20
N ILE A 265 31.95 1.36 20.22
CA ILE A 265 30.82 2.31 20.11
C ILE A 265 31.17 3.42 19.12
N ALA A 266 32.37 3.99 19.19
CA ALA A 266 32.83 5.00 18.24
C ALA A 266 32.86 4.49 16.79
N GLY A 267 33.25 3.23 16.59
CA GLY A 267 33.25 2.60 15.27
C GLY A 267 31.86 2.38 14.69
N LEU A 268 30.91 1.93 15.53
CA LEU A 268 29.52 1.66 15.14
C LEU A 268 28.71 2.96 14.95
N LEU A 269 28.93 3.96 15.80
CA LEU A 269 28.19 5.24 15.81
C LEU A 269 28.86 6.35 14.98
N SER A 270 29.76 6.00 14.07
CA SER A 270 30.26 6.95 13.06
C SER A 270 29.11 7.45 12.19
N ASP A 271 28.96 8.76 12.04
CA ASP A 271 27.96 9.35 11.14
C ASP A 271 28.36 9.19 9.65
N SER A 272 29.66 9.16 9.33
CA SER A 272 30.13 8.80 7.98
C SER A 272 29.95 7.30 7.74
N ILE A 273 29.23 6.96 6.68
CA ILE A 273 29.02 5.58 6.23
C ILE A 273 30.35 4.92 5.86
N GLU A 274 31.26 5.61 5.17
CA GLU A 274 32.52 4.99 4.72
C GLU A 274 33.45 4.64 5.89
N ARG A 275 33.34 5.37 7.00
CA ARG A 275 34.18 5.17 8.19
C ARG A 275 33.50 4.32 9.26
N ARG A 276 32.20 4.07 9.12
CA ARG A 276 31.46 3.18 10.02
C ARG A 276 32.00 1.77 9.89
N TRP A 277 32.12 1.09 11.02
CA TRP A 277 32.55 -0.30 11.04
C TRP A 277 31.58 -1.19 10.25
N THR A 278 32.13 -2.24 9.64
CA THR A 278 31.38 -3.31 8.97
C THR A 278 31.19 -4.51 9.92
N ALA A 279 30.34 -5.47 9.53
CA ALA A 279 30.15 -6.70 10.30
C ALA A 279 31.46 -7.50 10.47
N GLU A 280 32.30 -7.53 9.44
CA GLU A 280 33.61 -8.18 9.48
C GLU A 280 34.55 -7.52 10.50
N ARG A 281 34.52 -6.19 10.58
CA ARG A 281 35.33 -5.43 11.54
C ARG A 281 34.87 -5.67 12.98
N VAL A 282 33.56 -5.73 13.21
CA VAL A 282 32.98 -6.12 14.50
C VAL A 282 33.41 -7.54 14.89
N LYS A 283 33.37 -8.49 13.94
CA LYS A 283 33.82 -9.86 14.16
C LYS A 283 35.29 -9.93 14.59
N ARG A 284 36.18 -9.25 13.85
CA ARG A 284 37.60 -9.15 14.23
C ARG A 284 37.79 -8.54 15.63
N TRP A 285 37.04 -7.48 15.94
CA TRP A 285 37.09 -6.90 17.29
C TRP A 285 36.66 -7.90 18.37
N THR A 286 35.64 -8.74 18.12
CA THR A 286 35.23 -9.80 19.07
C THR A 286 36.29 -10.90 19.24
N GLU A 287 37.09 -11.17 18.20
CA GLU A 287 38.18 -12.15 18.21
C GLU A 287 39.45 -11.65 18.92
N GLY A 288 39.44 -10.41 19.45
CA GLY A 288 40.54 -9.87 20.25
C GLY A 288 41.43 -8.89 19.49
N PHE A 289 41.30 -8.76 18.17
CA PHE A 289 42.09 -7.81 17.38
C PHE A 289 41.91 -6.37 17.86
N LEU A 290 42.99 -5.58 17.77
CA LEU A 290 42.97 -4.15 18.01
C LEU A 290 42.40 -3.46 16.77
N GLU A 291 41.41 -2.60 16.99
CA GLU A 291 40.77 -1.80 15.96
C GLU A 291 40.81 -0.34 16.37
N GLU A 292 40.90 0.55 15.39
CA GLU A 292 40.85 2.01 15.62
C GLU A 292 39.52 2.59 15.16
N ALA A 293 38.98 3.51 15.95
CA ALA A 293 37.76 4.22 15.60
C ALA A 293 37.99 5.73 15.64
N VAL A 294 37.51 6.41 14.60
CA VAL A 294 37.56 7.87 14.51
C VAL A 294 36.19 8.43 14.90
N VAL A 295 36.16 9.25 15.95
CA VAL A 295 34.94 9.96 16.34
C VAL A 295 34.71 11.12 15.38
N HIS A 296 33.54 11.16 14.75
CA HIS A 296 33.13 12.26 13.89
C HIS A 296 32.61 13.45 14.70
N ALA A 297 33.00 14.66 14.30
CA ALA A 297 32.63 15.91 14.96
C ALA A 297 31.26 16.47 14.55
N GLY A 298 30.36 15.65 13.99
CA GLY A 298 29.06 16.09 13.48
C GLY A 298 29.14 16.74 12.10
N ASP A 299 28.19 17.64 11.81
CA ASP A 299 28.05 18.35 10.54
C ASP A 299 29.13 19.44 10.34
N ARG A 300 29.26 19.94 9.10
CA ARG A 300 30.12 21.10 8.79
C ARG A 300 29.74 22.29 9.69
N HIS A 301 30.76 23.02 10.13
CA HIS A 301 30.61 24.15 11.05
C HIS A 301 30.96 25.45 10.33
N ALA A 302 30.02 26.39 10.30
CA ALA A 302 30.23 27.73 9.77
C ALA A 302 30.98 28.62 10.80
N PRO A 303 31.96 29.43 10.40
CA PRO A 303 32.67 30.34 11.32
C PRO A 303 31.76 31.35 12.01
N SER A 304 30.78 31.89 11.28
CA SER A 304 29.79 32.84 11.81
C SER A 304 28.40 32.23 11.82
N PRO A 305 27.59 32.44 12.88
CA PRO A 305 26.25 31.87 12.99
C PRO A 305 25.26 32.50 12.00
N CYS A 306 24.28 31.71 11.59
CA CYS A 306 23.08 32.14 10.88
C CYS A 306 21.95 32.35 11.88
N GLN A 307 21.46 33.57 12.03
CA GLN A 307 20.34 33.84 12.93
C GLN A 307 19.02 33.52 12.24
N PHE A 308 18.27 32.55 12.76
CA PHE A 308 16.94 32.19 12.27
C PHE A 308 16.00 31.91 13.44
N ALA A 309 14.76 32.41 13.38
CA ALA A 309 13.74 32.24 14.41
C ALA A 309 14.16 32.61 15.86
N GLY A 310 15.19 33.44 16.02
CA GLY A 310 15.73 33.84 17.33
C GLY A 310 16.84 32.93 17.86
N GLU A 311 17.25 31.92 17.10
CA GLU A 311 18.35 31.00 17.42
C GLU A 311 19.53 31.19 16.45
N ASP A 312 20.73 30.90 16.95
CA ASP A 312 21.95 30.90 16.16
C ASP A 312 22.25 29.50 15.63
N HIS A 313 22.39 29.38 14.31
CA HIS A 313 22.68 28.11 13.65
C HIS A 313 24.04 28.16 12.96
N VAL A 314 24.95 27.25 13.34
CA VAL A 314 26.28 27.11 12.73
C VAL A 314 26.40 25.88 11.83
N HIS A 315 25.41 24.98 11.85
CA HIS A 315 25.39 23.73 11.09
C HIS A 315 24.29 23.75 10.02
N PRO A 316 24.63 23.57 8.72
CA PRO A 316 23.66 23.58 7.63
C PRO A 316 22.50 22.59 7.81
N ARG A 317 22.79 21.35 8.21
CA ARG A 317 21.78 20.29 8.33
C ARG A 317 20.85 20.55 9.51
N ALA A 318 21.38 21.07 10.62
CA ALA A 318 20.55 21.47 11.75
C ALA A 318 19.65 22.68 11.41
N LEU A 319 20.15 23.64 10.63
CA LEU A 319 19.36 24.75 10.11
C LEU A 319 18.24 24.26 9.18
N ALA A 320 18.50 23.25 8.32
CA ALA A 320 17.48 22.66 7.47
C ALA A 320 16.26 22.17 8.28
N VAL A 321 16.50 21.45 9.39
CA VAL A 321 15.44 21.01 10.30
C VAL A 321 14.67 22.20 10.86
N ALA A 322 15.37 23.23 11.36
CA ALA A 322 14.74 24.43 11.92
C ALA A 322 13.85 25.17 10.91
N LEU A 323 14.28 25.27 9.65
CA LEU A 323 13.48 25.89 8.58
C LEU A 323 12.14 25.15 8.37
N THR A 324 12.14 23.81 8.43
CA THR A 324 10.92 23.01 8.22
C THR A 324 9.91 23.10 9.37
N GLU A 325 10.34 23.51 10.57
CA GLU A 325 9.44 23.70 11.72
C GLU A 325 8.72 25.05 11.71
N SER A 326 9.26 26.04 10.97
CA SER A 326 8.67 27.37 10.83
C SER A 326 8.61 27.79 9.36
N PRO A 327 7.85 27.09 8.51
CA PRO A 327 7.93 27.23 7.05
C PRO A 327 7.59 28.65 6.55
N ALA A 328 6.60 29.32 7.15
CA ALA A 328 6.25 30.70 6.77
C ALA A 328 7.38 31.71 7.09
N LYS A 329 8.03 31.56 8.25
CA LYS A 329 9.21 32.39 8.61
C LYS A 329 10.40 32.04 7.72
N ALA A 330 10.60 30.75 7.45
CA ALA A 330 11.65 30.24 6.58
C ALA A 330 11.52 30.81 5.16
N ALA A 331 10.33 30.76 4.54
CA ALA A 331 10.11 31.28 3.20
C ALA A 331 10.49 32.77 3.08
N ARG A 332 10.09 33.61 4.05
CA ARG A 332 10.49 35.03 4.10
C ARG A 332 12.00 35.21 4.29
N PHE A 333 12.59 34.42 5.18
CA PHE A 333 14.02 34.47 5.44
C PHE A 333 14.85 34.08 4.20
N ILE A 334 14.46 33.01 3.51
CA ILE A 334 15.10 32.54 2.28
C ILE A 334 14.96 33.58 1.17
N ALA A 335 13.74 34.09 0.94
CA ALA A 335 13.45 35.09 -0.10
C ALA A 335 14.20 36.42 0.11
N SER A 336 14.60 36.74 1.34
CA SER A 336 15.38 37.95 1.63
C SER A 336 16.85 37.89 1.15
N GLY A 337 17.34 36.73 0.69
CA GLY A 337 18.73 36.53 0.27
C GLY A 337 19.73 36.37 1.43
N LYS A 338 19.28 36.52 2.69
CA LYS A 338 20.15 36.38 3.88
C LYS A 338 20.78 35.00 3.99
N LEU A 339 20.01 33.94 3.74
CA LEU A 339 20.51 32.56 3.79
C LEU A 339 21.58 32.32 2.72
N GLU A 340 21.32 32.72 1.48
CA GLU A 340 22.27 32.59 0.37
C GLU A 340 23.59 33.32 0.69
N SER A 341 23.49 34.56 1.16
CA SER A 341 24.66 35.35 1.58
C SER A 341 25.45 34.66 2.69
N TRP A 342 24.78 34.11 3.69
CA TRP A 342 25.45 33.37 4.77
C TRP A 342 26.18 32.11 4.25
N ILE A 343 25.56 31.36 3.34
CA ILE A 343 26.18 30.16 2.76
C ILE A 343 27.41 30.53 1.94
N ARG A 344 27.33 31.60 1.16
CA ARG A 344 28.44 32.08 0.34
C ARG A 344 29.59 32.62 1.19
N ASN A 345 29.28 33.44 2.18
CA ASN A 345 30.28 34.24 2.91
C ASN A 345 30.82 33.55 4.17
N SER A 346 29.99 32.76 4.86
CA SER A 346 30.40 32.05 6.09
C SER A 346 30.81 30.62 5.78
N LEU A 347 29.97 29.84 5.08
CA LEU A 347 30.29 28.44 4.76
C LEU A 347 31.24 28.27 3.56
N GLY A 348 31.30 29.26 2.65
CA GLY A 348 32.11 29.17 1.44
C GLY A 348 31.59 28.19 0.38
N ASP A 349 30.34 27.73 0.48
CA ASP A 349 29.77 26.72 -0.42
C ASP A 349 29.04 27.39 -1.61
N GLN A 350 29.81 27.75 -2.63
CA GLN A 350 29.31 28.46 -3.81
C GLN A 350 28.23 27.68 -4.57
N ARG A 351 28.33 26.35 -4.60
CA ARG A 351 27.35 25.49 -5.28
C ARG A 351 26.01 25.50 -4.55
N MET A 352 26.04 25.31 -3.23
CA MET A 352 24.83 25.35 -2.41
C MET A 352 24.15 26.73 -2.45
N ALA A 353 24.92 27.81 -2.47
CA ALA A 353 24.39 29.15 -2.63
C ALA A 353 23.63 29.31 -3.97
N VAL A 354 24.19 28.80 -5.08
CA VAL A 354 23.52 28.81 -6.39
C VAL A 354 22.24 27.97 -6.37
N GLU A 355 22.26 26.77 -5.79
CA GLU A 355 21.06 25.93 -5.67
C GLU A 355 19.92 26.62 -4.90
N ILE A 356 20.24 27.39 -3.85
CA ILE A 356 19.26 28.15 -3.08
C ILE A 356 18.75 29.37 -3.86
N ALA A 357 19.63 30.07 -4.58
CA ALA A 357 19.23 31.17 -5.46
C ALA A 357 18.27 30.68 -6.56
N GLU A 358 18.55 29.52 -7.16
CA GLU A 358 17.64 28.87 -8.13
C GLU A 358 16.30 28.50 -7.50
N ALA A 359 16.28 28.00 -6.27
CA ALA A 359 15.04 27.68 -5.55
C ALA A 359 14.16 28.93 -5.37
N VAL A 360 14.76 30.08 -5.02
CA VAL A 360 14.07 31.38 -4.93
C VAL A 360 13.54 31.82 -6.29
N ALA A 361 14.36 31.76 -7.34
CA ALA A 361 13.96 32.17 -8.69
C ALA A 361 12.76 31.36 -9.21
N ARG A 362 12.73 30.03 -8.97
CA ARG A 362 11.61 29.16 -9.36
C ARG A 362 10.33 29.48 -8.55
N GLY A 363 10.46 29.90 -7.30
CA GLY A 363 9.35 30.31 -6.45
C GLY A 363 8.62 31.55 -6.97
N GLY A 364 9.35 32.50 -7.58
CA GLY A 364 8.77 33.72 -8.17
C GLY A 364 8.10 33.53 -9.54
N ALA A 365 8.46 32.48 -10.28
CA ALA A 365 7.97 32.22 -11.64
C ALA A 365 6.73 31.29 -11.74
N SER A 366 6.26 30.75 -10.60
CA SER A 366 5.24 29.70 -10.58
C SER A 366 3.84 30.25 -10.28
N SER A 367 2.85 29.97 -11.13
CA SER A 367 1.43 30.23 -10.85
C SER A 367 0.88 29.14 -9.92
N GLY A 368 0.67 29.46 -8.65
CA GLY A 368 0.20 28.50 -7.64
C GLY A 368 -0.35 29.14 -6.39
N ARG A 369 -0.94 28.33 -5.50
CA ARG A 369 -1.41 28.82 -4.18
C ARG A 369 -0.19 29.27 -3.34
N PRO A 370 -0.26 30.43 -2.65
CA PRO A 370 0.89 30.96 -1.89
C PRO A 370 1.53 29.96 -0.94
N ALA A 371 0.72 29.22 -0.16
CA ALA A 371 1.22 28.23 0.79
C ALA A 371 1.96 27.04 0.13
N ALA A 372 1.55 26.64 -1.09
CA ALA A 372 2.22 25.57 -1.83
C ALA A 372 3.58 26.04 -2.37
N LEU A 373 3.66 27.29 -2.83
CA LEU A 373 4.91 27.92 -3.26
C LEU A 373 5.89 28.08 -2.09
N GLU A 374 5.41 28.53 -0.93
CA GLU A 374 6.20 28.59 0.31
C GLU A 374 6.74 27.22 0.69
N ALA A 375 5.89 26.20 0.68
CA ALA A 375 6.29 24.83 0.99
C ALA A 375 7.37 24.34 0.01
N MET A 376 7.20 24.54 -1.29
CA MET A 376 8.18 24.14 -2.31
C MET A 376 9.53 24.86 -2.13
N LEU A 377 9.52 26.16 -1.82
CA LEU A 377 10.75 26.91 -1.54
C LEU A 377 11.50 26.32 -0.35
N VAL A 378 10.81 26.14 0.78
CA VAL A 378 11.40 25.56 2.00
C VAL A 378 11.90 24.14 1.75
N SER A 379 11.15 23.34 0.99
CA SER A 379 11.53 21.95 0.66
C SER A 379 12.83 21.88 -0.15
N ARG A 380 12.95 22.71 -1.19
CA ARG A 380 14.16 22.78 -2.03
C ARG A 380 15.37 23.28 -1.24
N THR A 381 15.17 24.30 -0.41
CA THR A 381 16.25 24.82 0.46
C THR A 381 16.69 23.79 1.49
N ALA A 382 15.76 23.07 2.12
CA ALA A 382 16.08 22.00 3.05
C ALA A 382 16.88 20.88 2.36
N LEU A 383 16.48 20.49 1.14
CA LEU A 383 17.19 19.49 0.35
C LEU A 383 18.61 19.94 -0.06
N ALA A 384 18.83 21.23 -0.31
CA ALA A 384 20.16 21.77 -0.61
C ALA A 384 21.06 21.76 0.64
N LEU A 385 20.51 22.11 1.81
CA LEU A 385 21.24 22.15 3.09
C LEU A 385 21.55 20.75 3.65
N ASP A 386 20.59 19.82 3.52
CA ASP A 386 20.73 18.42 3.94
C ASP A 386 20.35 17.47 2.79
N PRO A 387 21.27 17.24 1.83
CA PRO A 387 21.03 16.38 0.68
C PRO A 387 20.66 14.95 1.02
N ASP A 388 21.11 14.46 2.18
CA ASP A 388 20.91 13.09 2.65
C ASP A 388 19.73 12.93 3.61
N GLY A 389 19.14 14.05 4.05
CA GLY A 389 17.93 14.07 4.86
C GLY A 389 16.66 13.69 4.09
N PRO A 390 15.53 13.53 4.82
CA PRO A 390 14.25 13.24 4.20
C PRO A 390 13.71 14.48 3.50
N ILE A 391 12.91 14.26 2.45
CA ILE A 391 12.17 15.37 1.84
C ILE A 391 11.06 15.84 2.78
N TRP A 392 10.98 17.15 3.00
CA TRP A 392 9.88 17.77 3.71
C TRP A 392 8.86 18.32 2.72
N TYR A 393 7.56 18.18 3.02
CA TYR A 393 6.50 18.91 2.29
C TYR A 393 5.28 19.09 3.18
N ARG A 394 4.95 20.34 3.54
CA ARG A 394 3.75 20.69 4.32
C ARG A 394 3.53 19.84 5.59
N GLY A 395 4.61 19.58 6.33
CA GLY A 395 4.58 18.78 7.56
C GLY A 395 5.00 17.33 7.36
N LEU A 396 4.88 16.78 6.15
CA LEU A 396 5.37 15.45 5.82
C LEU A 396 6.90 15.42 5.86
N ARG A 397 7.48 14.30 6.31
CA ARG A 397 8.92 14.03 6.22
C ARG A 397 9.16 12.61 5.72
N LEU A 398 9.57 12.49 4.46
CA LEU A 398 9.65 11.23 3.74
C LEU A 398 11.11 10.90 3.43
N ALA A 399 11.63 9.80 3.97
CA ALA A 399 12.95 9.32 3.62
C ALA A 399 12.96 8.55 2.29
N ARG A 400 14.18 8.31 1.80
CA ARG A 400 14.48 7.60 0.55
C ARG A 400 13.83 6.21 0.56
N GLY A 401 12.73 6.04 -0.16
CA GLY A 401 11.96 4.78 -0.23
C GLY A 401 10.95 4.52 0.89
N GLY A 402 10.63 5.51 1.73
CA GLY A 402 9.57 5.41 2.74
C GLY A 402 8.16 5.75 2.24
N LEU A 403 8.05 6.37 1.05
CA LEU A 403 6.78 6.81 0.48
C LEU A 403 5.71 5.71 0.39
N PRO A 404 6.00 4.46 -0.06
CA PRO A 404 4.98 3.42 -0.15
C PRO A 404 4.29 3.12 1.18
N ALA A 405 5.07 2.96 2.25
CA ALA A 405 4.56 2.66 3.57
C ALA A 405 3.88 3.86 4.24
N ALA A 406 4.34 5.09 3.97
CA ALA A 406 3.69 6.30 4.43
C ALA A 406 2.27 6.47 3.85
N ILE A 407 2.07 6.10 2.57
CA ILE A 407 0.74 6.12 1.95
C ILE A 407 -0.19 5.11 2.62
N VAL A 408 0.30 3.89 2.88
CA VAL A 408 -0.51 2.85 3.53
C VAL A 408 -0.90 3.27 4.94
N ASP A 409 0.04 3.85 5.70
CA ASP A 409 -0.22 4.37 7.04
C ASP A 409 -1.29 5.47 7.04
N ALA A 410 -1.18 6.45 6.14
CA ALA A 410 -2.13 7.56 6.02
C ALA A 410 -3.55 7.11 5.59
N VAL A 411 -3.64 6.18 4.64
CA VAL A 411 -4.93 5.60 4.22
C VAL A 411 -5.51 4.75 5.34
N GLY A 412 -4.68 3.93 5.99
CA GLY A 412 -5.07 3.03 7.06
C GLY A 412 -5.55 3.74 8.33
N SER A 413 -4.98 4.89 8.66
CA SER A 413 -5.42 5.71 9.79
C SER A 413 -6.65 6.56 9.49
N GLY A 414 -7.15 6.55 8.24
CA GLY A 414 -8.26 7.42 7.83
C GLY A 414 -7.90 8.92 7.80
N ASP A 415 -6.62 9.27 7.77
CA ASP A 415 -6.16 10.66 7.78
C ASP A 415 -6.25 11.27 6.37
N GLY A 416 -7.45 11.70 6.00
CA GLY A 416 -7.74 12.30 4.70
C GLY A 416 -6.93 13.56 4.40
N ALA A 417 -6.54 14.33 5.42
CA ALA A 417 -5.71 15.53 5.25
C ALA A 417 -4.28 15.17 4.87
N ARG A 418 -3.71 14.14 5.51
CA ARG A 418 -2.39 13.60 5.16
C ARG A 418 -2.40 12.95 3.78
N VAL A 419 -3.44 12.18 3.44
CA VAL A 419 -3.61 11.62 2.08
C VAL A 419 -3.66 12.73 1.04
N ALA A 420 -4.42 13.80 1.27
CA ALA A 420 -4.50 14.94 0.35
C ALA A 420 -3.14 15.66 0.21
N THR A 421 -2.38 15.80 1.30
CA THR A 421 -1.04 16.42 1.27
C THR A 421 -0.05 15.56 0.48
N ILE A 422 -0.10 14.23 0.65
CA ILE A 422 0.70 13.30 -0.15
C ILE A 422 0.29 13.39 -1.63
N ALA A 423 -1.01 13.44 -1.93
CA ALA A 423 -1.50 13.60 -3.31
C ALA A 423 -0.97 14.90 -3.95
N GLU A 424 -1.00 16.02 -3.24
CA GLU A 424 -0.44 17.30 -3.71
C GLU A 424 1.07 17.18 -4.02
N PHE A 425 1.83 16.53 -3.13
CA PHE A 425 3.26 16.27 -3.32
C PHE A 425 3.54 15.41 -4.57
N LEU A 426 2.76 14.33 -4.75
CA LEU A 426 2.91 13.38 -5.86
C LEU A 426 2.52 13.98 -7.21
N ALA A 427 1.51 14.84 -7.25
CA ALA A 427 1.09 15.54 -8.46
C ALA A 427 2.07 16.67 -8.85
N GLY A 428 2.74 17.25 -7.86
CA GLY A 428 3.68 18.36 -8.03
C GLY A 428 5.01 17.99 -8.67
N PRO A 429 5.86 18.99 -8.99
CA PRO A 429 7.18 18.75 -9.58
C PRO A 429 8.21 18.23 -8.58
N LEU A 430 7.95 18.37 -7.27
CA LEU A 430 8.94 18.16 -6.22
C LEU A 430 9.42 16.70 -6.13
N LEU A 431 8.53 15.72 -6.37
CA LEU A 431 8.92 14.29 -6.41
C LEU A 431 9.96 14.01 -7.50
N ARG A 432 9.75 14.54 -8.72
CA ARG A 432 10.67 14.35 -9.85
C ARG A 432 12.00 15.08 -9.62
N GLU A 433 11.93 16.28 -9.04
CA GLU A 433 13.12 17.03 -8.62
C GLU A 433 13.94 16.25 -7.58
N TRP A 434 13.26 15.62 -6.61
CA TRP A 434 13.90 14.79 -5.60
C TRP A 434 14.58 13.57 -6.21
N ILE A 435 13.90 12.82 -7.08
CA ILE A 435 14.46 11.66 -7.80
C ILE A 435 15.68 12.07 -8.64
N THR A 436 15.58 13.20 -9.34
CA THR A 436 16.70 13.72 -10.16
C THR A 436 17.90 14.11 -9.30
N HIS A 437 17.66 14.71 -8.13
CA HIS A 437 18.70 15.06 -7.18
C HIS A 437 19.37 13.81 -6.58
N GLU A 438 18.60 12.77 -6.27
CA GLU A 438 19.10 11.49 -5.79
C GLU A 438 20.00 10.80 -6.83
N ALA A 439 19.55 10.73 -8.09
CA ALA A 439 20.27 10.07 -9.18
C ALA A 439 21.68 10.68 -9.42
N LYS A 440 21.86 11.97 -9.14
CA LYS A 440 23.16 12.66 -9.25
C LYS A 440 24.14 12.29 -8.14
N ARG A 441 23.66 11.81 -6.98
CA ARG A 441 24.48 11.56 -5.77
C ARG A 441 24.76 10.08 -5.55
N ILE A 442 23.78 9.21 -5.81
CA ILE A 442 23.87 7.79 -5.49
C ILE A 442 24.21 7.02 -6.77
N LYS A 443 25.43 6.45 -6.86
CA LYS A 443 25.82 5.53 -7.95
C LYS A 443 25.14 4.14 -7.87
N SER A 444 24.34 3.89 -6.84
CA SER A 444 23.69 2.60 -6.56
C SER A 444 22.27 2.55 -7.14
N GLU A 445 21.98 1.47 -7.88
CA GLU A 445 20.78 1.22 -8.70
C GLU A 445 19.44 1.02 -7.94
N ARG A 446 19.38 1.28 -6.64
CA ARG A 446 18.22 0.93 -5.79
C ARG A 446 17.43 2.14 -5.30
N THR A 447 16.99 3.01 -6.21
CA THR A 447 15.88 3.92 -5.91
C THR A 447 14.57 3.16 -6.09
N SER A 448 13.67 3.21 -5.10
CA SER A 448 12.39 2.48 -5.16
C SER A 448 11.39 3.09 -6.14
N ILE A 449 11.59 4.36 -6.51
CA ILE A 449 10.74 5.10 -7.45
C ILE A 449 11.64 5.73 -8.50
N THR A 450 11.50 5.29 -9.74
CA THR A 450 12.21 5.83 -10.90
C THR A 450 11.40 6.98 -11.53
N GLU A 451 12.05 7.77 -12.39
CA GLU A 451 11.37 8.88 -13.08
C GLU A 451 10.13 8.42 -13.88
N PRO A 452 10.15 7.31 -14.65
CA PRO A 452 8.94 6.80 -15.32
C PRO A 452 7.82 6.44 -14.34
N ILE A 453 8.15 5.86 -13.17
CA ILE A 453 7.16 5.54 -12.14
C ILE A 453 6.57 6.83 -11.57
N ALA A 454 7.38 7.84 -11.28
CA ALA A 454 6.91 9.14 -10.77
C ALA A 454 5.96 9.84 -11.74
N VAL A 455 6.24 9.81 -13.05
CA VAL A 455 5.35 10.35 -14.10
C VAL A 455 4.00 9.63 -14.10
N ARG A 456 4.01 8.28 -14.04
CA ARG A 456 2.77 7.48 -13.97
C ARG A 456 1.96 7.79 -12.72
N ILE A 457 2.61 7.89 -11.56
CA ILE A 457 1.96 8.23 -10.29
C ILE A 457 1.29 9.60 -10.39
N ALA A 458 1.99 10.62 -10.90
CA ALA A 458 1.42 11.95 -11.07
C ALA A 458 0.18 11.93 -11.97
N HIS A 459 0.21 11.14 -13.06
CA HIS A 459 -0.97 10.96 -13.92
C HIS A 459 -2.14 10.29 -13.18
N PHE A 460 -1.88 9.25 -12.38
CA PHE A 460 -2.93 8.61 -11.58
C PHE A 460 -3.59 9.58 -10.59
N VAL A 461 -2.80 10.45 -9.96
CA VAL A 461 -3.33 11.45 -9.01
C VAL A 461 -4.13 12.53 -9.74
N ASN A 462 -3.64 13.04 -10.87
CA ASN A 462 -4.33 14.09 -11.63
C ASN A 462 -5.67 13.61 -12.23
N ASP A 463 -5.77 12.33 -12.57
CA ASP A 463 -6.98 11.71 -13.12
C ASP A 463 -7.86 11.07 -12.02
N ALA A 464 -7.77 11.54 -10.78
CA ALA A 464 -8.44 10.92 -9.62
C ALA A 464 -9.97 10.77 -9.76
N THR A 465 -10.64 11.52 -10.64
CA THR A 465 -12.07 11.35 -10.89
C THR A 465 -12.40 10.04 -11.62
N GLN A 466 -11.45 9.47 -12.36
CA GLN A 466 -11.62 8.22 -13.10
C GLN A 466 -11.52 7.00 -12.16
N TYR A 467 -12.36 5.99 -12.40
CA TYR A 467 -12.26 4.70 -11.70
C TYR A 467 -10.94 4.01 -12.03
N GLY A 468 -10.32 3.36 -11.04
CA GLY A 468 -9.02 2.71 -11.19
C GLY A 468 -7.81 3.66 -11.17
N LYS A 469 -8.04 4.96 -10.93
CA LYS A 469 -7.04 6.02 -10.74
C LYS A 469 -7.12 6.60 -9.31
N GLY A 470 -6.40 7.68 -9.04
CA GLY A 470 -6.36 8.34 -7.73
C GLY A 470 -5.35 7.74 -6.76
N MET A 471 -5.46 8.14 -5.49
CA MET A 471 -4.54 7.70 -4.43
C MET A 471 -4.68 6.21 -4.13
N GLU A 472 -5.85 5.62 -4.34
CA GLU A 472 -6.08 4.19 -4.22
C GLU A 472 -5.24 3.41 -5.26
N ARG A 473 -5.11 3.94 -6.48
CA ARG A 473 -4.25 3.32 -7.50
C ARG A 473 -2.79 3.42 -7.12
N VAL A 474 -2.35 4.61 -6.68
CA VAL A 474 -0.97 4.81 -6.23
C VAL A 474 -0.61 3.89 -5.06
N LEU A 475 -1.54 3.73 -4.10
CA LEU A 475 -1.39 2.85 -2.95
C LEU A 475 -1.02 1.44 -3.37
N TYR A 476 -1.79 0.82 -4.28
CA TYR A 476 -1.53 -0.55 -4.72
C TYR A 476 -0.36 -0.67 -5.70
N GLU A 477 -0.13 0.35 -6.52
CA GLU A 477 1.00 0.39 -7.45
C GLU A 477 2.35 0.39 -6.71
N LEU A 478 2.45 1.16 -5.62
CA LEU A 478 3.65 1.24 -4.80
C LEU A 478 3.75 0.11 -3.77
N ASN A 479 2.66 -0.61 -3.50
CA ASN A 479 2.60 -1.69 -2.52
C ASN A 479 1.98 -2.95 -3.15
N PRO A 480 2.70 -3.66 -4.04
CA PRO A 480 2.17 -4.81 -4.78
C PRO A 480 1.80 -6.00 -3.88
N ASP A 481 2.26 -6.03 -2.64
CA ASP A 481 1.95 -7.07 -1.66
C ASP A 481 0.80 -6.71 -0.71
N LEU A 482 0.28 -5.48 -0.78
CA LEU A 482 -0.82 -5.02 0.06
C LEU A 482 -2.12 -5.76 -0.35
N PRO A 483 -2.91 -6.25 0.62
CA PRO A 483 -4.24 -6.74 0.32
C PRO A 483 -5.16 -5.60 -0.14
N CYS A 484 -6.26 -5.93 -0.81
CA CYS A 484 -7.31 -4.96 -1.07
C CYS A 484 -7.84 -4.43 0.27
N LEU A 485 -7.93 -3.10 0.38
CA LEU A 485 -8.37 -2.37 1.58
C LEU A 485 -9.82 -1.89 1.46
N SER A 486 -10.53 -2.36 0.42
CA SER A 486 -11.91 -2.01 0.18
C SER A 486 -12.77 -2.33 1.41
N PRO A 487 -13.58 -1.37 1.90
CA PRO A 487 -14.59 -1.62 2.91
C PRO A 487 -15.67 -2.63 2.46
N THR A 488 -15.92 -2.78 1.16
CA THR A 488 -16.95 -3.71 0.65
C THR A 488 -16.61 -5.18 0.87
N LEU A 489 -15.37 -5.48 1.28
CA LEU A 489 -14.88 -6.82 1.55
C LEU A 489 -15.00 -7.22 3.03
N ASP A 490 -15.62 -6.40 3.90
CA ASP A 490 -15.86 -6.67 5.33
C ASP A 490 -14.66 -7.30 6.05
N ASN A 491 -13.48 -6.72 5.84
CA ASN A 491 -12.23 -7.16 6.44
C ASN A 491 -11.64 -8.50 5.96
N ALA A 492 -12.13 -9.07 4.86
CA ALA A 492 -11.45 -10.20 4.21
C ALA A 492 -10.01 -9.83 3.79
N TYR A 493 -9.06 -10.72 4.06
CA TYR A 493 -7.70 -10.60 3.53
C TYR A 493 -7.67 -11.08 2.07
N VAL A 494 -7.66 -10.14 1.13
CA VAL A 494 -7.65 -10.39 -0.32
C VAL A 494 -6.33 -9.90 -0.92
N GLY A 495 -5.41 -10.81 -1.21
CA GLY A 495 -4.09 -10.53 -1.78
C GLY A 495 -3.98 -10.74 -3.30
N THR A 496 -4.89 -11.53 -3.89
CA THR A 496 -4.90 -11.86 -5.33
C THR A 496 -6.24 -11.56 -5.99
N ILE A 497 -6.28 -11.54 -7.34
CA ILE A 497 -7.53 -11.33 -8.09
C ILE A 497 -8.48 -12.54 -7.97
N GLY A 498 -7.94 -13.76 -7.90
CA GLY A 498 -8.76 -14.95 -7.63
C GLY A 498 -9.46 -14.89 -6.27
N GLU A 499 -8.73 -14.49 -5.22
CA GLU A 499 -9.29 -14.25 -3.89
C GLU A 499 -10.32 -13.11 -3.89
N LEU A 500 -10.10 -12.06 -4.68
CA LEU A 500 -11.04 -10.95 -4.83
C LEU A 500 -12.36 -11.42 -5.43
N LEU A 501 -12.31 -12.20 -6.52
CA LEU A 501 -13.51 -12.73 -7.16
C LEU A 501 -14.30 -13.65 -6.22
N ALA A 502 -13.61 -14.52 -5.48
CA ALA A 502 -14.24 -15.38 -4.48
C ALA A 502 -14.90 -14.56 -3.35
N ALA A 503 -14.21 -13.54 -2.84
CA ALA A 503 -14.76 -12.66 -1.80
C ALA A 503 -15.99 -11.87 -2.29
N LEU A 504 -15.92 -11.33 -3.51
CA LEU A 504 -17.03 -10.62 -4.13
C LEU A 504 -18.23 -11.54 -4.42
N ASP A 505 -18.00 -12.81 -4.78
CA ASP A 505 -19.06 -13.80 -4.99
C ASP A 505 -19.87 -14.07 -3.73
N VAL A 506 -19.17 -14.30 -2.62
CA VAL A 506 -19.81 -14.47 -1.31
C VAL A 506 -20.61 -13.23 -0.95
N ARG A 507 -20.07 -12.02 -1.17
CA ARG A 507 -20.75 -10.76 -0.83
C ARG A 507 -21.93 -10.45 -1.74
N ALA A 508 -21.81 -10.72 -3.04
CA ALA A 508 -22.89 -10.54 -4.00
C ALA A 508 -24.13 -11.38 -3.65
N SER A 509 -23.96 -12.51 -2.97
CA SER A 509 -25.08 -13.31 -2.45
C SER A 509 -25.81 -12.70 -1.24
N GLN A 510 -25.21 -11.70 -0.58
CA GLN A 510 -25.66 -11.12 0.69
C GLN A 510 -26.16 -9.67 0.56
N ILE A 511 -25.69 -8.91 -0.44
CA ILE A 511 -26.01 -7.48 -0.56
C ILE A 511 -27.29 -7.26 -1.40
N SER A 512 -28.11 -6.27 -1.03
CA SER A 512 -29.25 -5.82 -1.84
C SER A 512 -28.82 -5.35 -3.24
N GLN A 513 -29.65 -5.60 -4.26
CA GLN A 513 -29.39 -5.31 -5.69
C GLN A 513 -29.02 -3.84 -6.02
N LYS A 514 -29.10 -2.90 -5.07
CA LYS A 514 -28.86 -1.46 -5.28
C LYS A 514 -27.44 -0.97 -4.95
N SER A 515 -26.60 -1.80 -4.34
CA SER A 515 -25.22 -1.40 -4.00
C SER A 515 -24.26 -1.58 -5.18
N ARG A 516 -23.29 -0.68 -5.34
CA ARG A 516 -22.17 -0.89 -6.27
C ARG A 516 -21.32 -2.09 -5.83
N ILE A 517 -21.14 -3.06 -6.71
CA ILE A 517 -20.22 -4.21 -6.52
C ILE A 517 -18.77 -3.73 -6.42
N PHE A 518 -18.43 -2.64 -7.12
CA PHE A 518 -17.10 -2.05 -7.16
C PHE A 518 -17.08 -0.69 -6.46
N ASP A 519 -16.24 -0.57 -5.45
CA ASP A 519 -15.80 0.73 -4.97
C ASP A 519 -14.49 1.16 -5.66
N ARG A 520 -13.97 2.32 -5.26
CA ARG A 520 -12.72 2.87 -5.80
C ARG A 520 -11.50 2.01 -5.45
N HIS A 521 -11.49 1.35 -4.29
CA HIS A 521 -10.41 0.46 -3.88
C HIS A 521 -10.38 -0.83 -4.70
N VAL A 522 -11.53 -1.46 -4.93
CA VAL A 522 -11.63 -2.65 -5.79
C VAL A 522 -11.18 -2.32 -7.21
N ALA A 523 -11.67 -1.21 -7.77
CA ALA A 523 -11.27 -0.76 -9.10
C ALA A 523 -9.77 -0.50 -9.19
N ALA A 524 -9.19 0.22 -8.22
CA ALA A 524 -7.76 0.50 -8.18
C ALA A 524 -6.90 -0.75 -7.98
N PHE A 525 -7.36 -1.69 -7.16
CA PHE A 525 -6.69 -2.96 -6.93
C PHE A 525 -6.64 -3.79 -8.21
N ILE A 526 -7.77 -3.96 -8.89
CA ILE A 526 -7.83 -4.63 -10.20
C ILE A 526 -6.88 -3.96 -11.18
N ALA A 527 -6.96 -2.63 -11.29
CA ALA A 527 -6.15 -1.87 -12.23
C ALA A 527 -4.64 -2.02 -11.96
N SER A 528 -4.23 -2.17 -10.70
CA SER A 528 -2.82 -2.39 -10.32
C SER A 528 -2.28 -3.80 -10.59
N ARG A 529 -3.15 -4.79 -10.78
CA ARG A 529 -2.77 -6.21 -10.94
C ARG A 529 -3.06 -6.78 -12.32
N VAL A 530 -3.87 -6.08 -13.12
CA VAL A 530 -4.32 -6.53 -14.43
C VAL A 530 -3.99 -5.47 -15.47
N GLU A 531 -3.36 -5.88 -16.56
CA GLU A 531 -3.03 -4.99 -17.66
C GLU A 531 -4.27 -4.68 -18.53
N ASN A 532 -4.25 -3.54 -19.22
CA ASN A 532 -5.27 -3.16 -20.22
C ASN A 532 -6.73 -3.04 -19.73
N VAL A 533 -6.97 -2.92 -18.42
CA VAL A 533 -8.32 -2.75 -17.84
C VAL A 533 -8.76 -1.29 -17.65
N ASP A 534 -7.84 -0.33 -17.82
CA ASP A 534 -8.10 1.10 -17.57
C ASP A 534 -9.28 1.64 -18.43
N GLY A 535 -9.41 1.18 -19.68
CA GLY A 535 -10.49 1.60 -20.57
C GLY A 535 -11.87 1.18 -20.06
N VAL A 536 -12.01 -0.09 -19.67
CA VAL A 536 -13.26 -0.66 -19.15
C VAL A 536 -13.61 -0.02 -17.79
N LEU A 537 -12.62 0.19 -16.92
CA LEU A 537 -12.84 0.85 -15.63
C LEU A 537 -13.29 2.31 -15.80
N LYS A 538 -12.71 3.03 -16.78
CA LYS A 538 -13.17 4.38 -17.14
C LYS A 538 -14.63 4.37 -17.62
N GLU A 539 -15.00 3.40 -18.45
CA GLU A 539 -16.39 3.19 -18.88
C GLU A 539 -17.34 3.03 -17.70
N ILE A 540 -17.03 2.07 -16.80
CA ILE A 540 -17.80 1.78 -15.59
C ILE A 540 -17.92 3.01 -14.69
N GLY A 541 -16.84 3.77 -14.51
CA GLY A 541 -16.84 4.97 -13.68
C GLY A 541 -17.63 6.14 -14.27
N SER A 542 -17.76 6.19 -15.59
CA SER A 542 -18.43 7.29 -16.31
C SER A 542 -19.95 7.14 -16.43
N ARG A 543 -20.49 5.95 -16.14
CA ARG A 543 -21.91 5.62 -16.30
C ARG A 543 -22.64 5.45 -14.97
N GLN A 544 -23.97 5.61 -15.01
CA GLN A 544 -24.82 5.33 -13.87
C GLN A 544 -25.10 3.83 -13.75
N PRO A 545 -25.26 3.28 -12.53
CA PRO A 545 -25.61 1.87 -12.35
C PRO A 545 -26.92 1.42 -12.99
N THR A 546 -27.77 2.38 -13.36
CA THR A 546 -29.05 2.16 -14.07
C THR A 546 -28.92 2.15 -15.58
N ASP A 547 -27.71 2.23 -16.14
CA ASP A 547 -27.48 2.18 -17.59
C ASP A 547 -27.15 0.74 -18.00
N ILE A 548 -27.83 0.18 -19.00
CA ILE A 548 -27.53 -1.17 -19.48
C ILE A 548 -26.07 -1.32 -19.95
N GLN A 549 -25.47 -0.26 -20.50
CA GLN A 549 -24.06 -0.24 -20.92
C GLN A 549 -23.09 -0.28 -19.73
N TRP A 550 -23.53 0.18 -18.56
CA TRP A 550 -22.76 0.00 -17.33
C TRP A 550 -22.74 -1.48 -16.90
N ALA A 551 -23.90 -2.14 -16.94
CA ALA A 551 -24.00 -3.56 -16.61
C ALA A 551 -23.22 -4.45 -17.60
N VAL A 552 -23.25 -4.10 -18.90
CA VAL A 552 -22.42 -4.75 -19.93
C VAL A 552 -20.93 -4.60 -19.62
N ALA A 553 -20.46 -3.39 -19.29
CA ALA A 553 -19.05 -3.15 -18.96
C ALA A 553 -18.61 -3.92 -17.70
N VAL A 554 -19.47 -3.99 -16.68
CA VAL A 554 -19.25 -4.81 -15.48
C VAL A 554 -19.13 -6.29 -15.82
N LEU A 555 -20.07 -6.83 -16.62
CA LEU A 555 -20.02 -8.23 -17.06
C LEU A 555 -18.73 -8.50 -17.84
N SER A 556 -18.36 -7.62 -18.76
CA SER A 556 -17.13 -7.76 -19.57
C SER A 556 -15.87 -7.79 -18.70
N LEU A 557 -15.78 -6.90 -17.70
CA LEU A 557 -14.67 -6.89 -16.75
C LEU A 557 -14.63 -8.22 -15.96
N LEU A 558 -15.73 -8.61 -15.32
CA LEU A 558 -15.76 -9.83 -14.50
C LEU A 558 -15.51 -11.11 -15.32
N ALA A 559 -16.06 -11.19 -16.53
CA ALA A 559 -15.82 -12.26 -17.49
C ALA A 559 -14.33 -12.38 -17.83
N THR A 560 -13.67 -11.23 -18.09
CA THR A 560 -12.24 -11.17 -18.36
C THR A 560 -11.44 -11.65 -17.16
N LEU A 561 -11.79 -11.20 -15.95
CA LEU A 561 -11.10 -11.58 -14.72
C LEU A 561 -11.29 -13.08 -14.40
N GLN A 562 -12.51 -13.61 -14.51
CA GLN A 562 -12.77 -15.04 -14.27
C GLN A 562 -11.97 -15.92 -15.22
N HIS A 563 -11.93 -15.55 -16.51
CA HIS A 563 -11.19 -16.28 -17.53
C HIS A 563 -9.68 -16.32 -17.24
N HIS A 564 -9.07 -15.15 -17.01
CA HIS A 564 -7.61 -15.02 -16.87
C HIS A 564 -7.08 -15.53 -15.52
N PHE A 565 -7.86 -15.42 -14.45
CA PHE A 565 -7.42 -15.80 -13.11
C PHE A 565 -8.01 -17.14 -12.65
N HIS A 566 -8.62 -17.88 -13.57
CA HIS A 566 -9.16 -19.23 -13.36
C HIS A 566 -10.02 -19.36 -12.10
N ALA A 567 -10.85 -18.34 -11.85
CA ALA A 567 -11.81 -18.44 -10.76
C ALA A 567 -12.80 -19.56 -11.07
N LYS A 568 -13.13 -20.35 -10.03
CA LYS A 568 -14.17 -21.38 -10.10
C LYS A 568 -15.53 -20.75 -10.46
N SER A 569 -16.59 -21.55 -10.51
CA SER A 569 -17.96 -21.05 -10.64
C SER A 569 -18.23 -19.94 -9.61
N LEU A 570 -18.74 -18.79 -10.08
CA LEU A 570 -19.08 -17.58 -9.30
C LEU A 570 -20.61 -17.33 -9.32
N PRO A 571 -21.43 -18.19 -8.67
CA PRO A 571 -22.88 -18.12 -8.76
C PRO A 571 -23.49 -16.90 -8.04
N GLY A 572 -22.83 -16.36 -7.01
CA GLY A 572 -23.27 -15.14 -6.33
C GLY A 572 -23.16 -13.92 -7.24
N LEU A 573 -22.00 -13.70 -7.84
CA LEU A 573 -21.74 -12.65 -8.82
C LEU A 573 -22.58 -12.83 -10.08
N SER A 574 -22.73 -14.05 -10.58
CA SER A 574 -23.52 -14.31 -11.79
C SER A 574 -25.00 -13.97 -11.60
N ARG A 575 -25.58 -14.30 -10.43
CA ARG A 575 -26.94 -13.87 -10.09
C ARG A 575 -27.05 -12.36 -9.89
N ALA A 576 -26.05 -11.72 -9.29
CA ALA A 576 -26.05 -10.26 -9.15
C ALA A 576 -26.00 -9.55 -10.51
N VAL A 577 -25.10 -9.96 -11.40
CA VAL A 577 -25.00 -9.43 -12.77
C VAL A 577 -26.28 -9.70 -13.56
N ALA A 578 -26.84 -10.91 -13.45
CA ALA A 578 -28.12 -11.24 -14.07
C ALA A 578 -29.25 -10.30 -13.60
N ALA A 579 -29.34 -10.05 -12.29
CA ALA A 579 -30.33 -9.12 -11.74
C ALA A 579 -30.14 -7.69 -12.24
N MET A 580 -28.90 -7.20 -12.32
CA MET A 580 -28.57 -5.88 -12.88
C MET A 580 -29.02 -5.78 -14.34
N LEU A 581 -28.66 -6.76 -15.16
CA LEU A 581 -29.05 -6.82 -16.57
C LEU A 581 -30.56 -6.85 -16.73
N ARG A 582 -31.27 -7.71 -15.98
CA ARG A 582 -32.74 -7.78 -16.00
C ARG A 582 -33.39 -6.44 -15.71
N SER A 583 -32.90 -5.71 -14.71
CA SER A 583 -33.49 -4.43 -14.31
C SER A 583 -33.43 -3.36 -15.41
N GLN A 584 -32.53 -3.51 -16.37
CA GLN A 584 -32.32 -2.57 -17.48
C GLN A 584 -32.78 -3.10 -18.84
N MET A 585 -33.37 -4.30 -18.90
CA MET A 585 -33.82 -4.88 -20.19
C MET A 585 -34.88 -4.05 -20.89
N SER A 586 -35.59 -3.15 -20.19
CA SER A 586 -36.55 -2.22 -20.80
C SER A 586 -35.93 -1.25 -21.81
N GLU A 587 -34.61 -1.09 -21.83
CA GLU A 587 -33.90 -0.28 -22.84
C GLU A 587 -33.89 -0.92 -24.24
N ILE A 588 -34.14 -2.23 -24.34
CA ILE A 588 -34.26 -2.94 -25.61
C ILE A 588 -35.68 -2.73 -26.18
N PHE A 589 -35.78 -2.25 -27.41
CA PHE A 589 -37.03 -1.91 -28.04
C PHE A 589 -37.85 -3.18 -28.35
N SER A 590 -37.23 -4.20 -28.95
CA SER A 590 -37.90 -5.46 -29.31
C SER A 590 -38.35 -6.26 -28.09
N THR A 591 -39.65 -6.57 -28.00
CA THR A 591 -40.22 -7.42 -26.94
C THR A 591 -39.73 -8.87 -27.06
N ALA A 592 -39.74 -9.43 -28.26
CA ALA A 592 -39.27 -10.80 -28.52
C ALA A 592 -37.78 -10.96 -28.16
N ARG A 593 -36.94 -9.97 -28.50
CA ARG A 593 -35.51 -9.99 -28.16
C ARG A 593 -35.29 -9.96 -26.65
N ARG A 594 -36.07 -9.14 -25.93
CA ARG A 594 -36.04 -9.08 -24.46
C ARG A 594 -36.35 -10.43 -23.83
N GLU A 595 -37.42 -11.08 -24.25
CA GLU A 595 -37.83 -12.39 -23.70
C GLU A 595 -36.73 -13.45 -23.88
N VAL A 596 -36.13 -13.52 -25.08
CA VAL A 596 -35.04 -14.46 -25.38
C VAL A 596 -33.79 -14.17 -24.54
N LEU A 597 -33.40 -12.90 -24.41
CA LEU A 597 -32.22 -12.52 -23.63
C LEU A 597 -32.41 -12.77 -22.13
N VAL A 598 -33.58 -12.46 -21.58
CA VAL A 598 -33.90 -12.74 -20.17
C VAL A 598 -33.83 -14.24 -19.90
N ALA A 599 -34.46 -15.08 -20.74
CA ALA A 599 -34.40 -16.53 -20.57
C ALA A 599 -32.96 -17.08 -20.61
N LYS A 600 -32.11 -16.54 -21.50
CA LYS A 600 -30.69 -16.91 -21.57
C LYS A 600 -29.90 -16.47 -20.32
N ILE A 601 -30.11 -15.24 -19.86
CA ILE A 601 -29.47 -14.72 -18.64
C ILE A 601 -29.77 -15.64 -17.46
N ASP A 602 -31.03 -16.08 -17.33
CA ASP A 602 -31.51 -16.89 -16.22
C ASP A 602 -30.87 -18.28 -16.21
N ALA A 603 -30.80 -18.91 -17.38
CA ALA A 603 -30.16 -20.21 -17.56
C ALA A 603 -28.65 -20.21 -17.27
N LEU A 604 -28.00 -19.04 -17.37
CA LEU A 604 -26.56 -18.88 -17.18
C LEU A 604 -26.20 -18.39 -15.77
N ALA A 605 -27.10 -17.66 -15.10
CA ALA A 605 -26.90 -17.13 -13.76
C ALA A 605 -26.54 -18.22 -12.72
N GLU A 606 -27.20 -19.37 -12.80
CA GLU A 606 -26.99 -20.50 -11.86
C GLU A 606 -25.66 -21.24 -12.07
N LYS A 607 -25.07 -21.15 -13.27
CA LYS A 607 -23.83 -21.88 -13.60
C LYS A 607 -22.57 -21.21 -13.07
N GLY A 608 -22.65 -19.92 -12.70
CA GLY A 608 -21.52 -19.16 -12.20
C GLY A 608 -20.43 -18.86 -13.24
N ASP A 609 -20.74 -18.96 -14.53
CA ASP A 609 -19.77 -18.77 -15.63
C ASP A 609 -20.07 -17.45 -16.36
N LEU A 610 -19.44 -16.38 -15.87
CA LEU A 610 -19.58 -15.01 -16.40
C LEU A 610 -18.93 -14.89 -17.77
N SER A 611 -17.87 -15.64 -18.07
CA SER A 611 -17.25 -15.67 -19.40
C SER A 611 -18.23 -16.21 -20.44
N ARG A 612 -18.86 -17.35 -20.18
CA ARG A 612 -19.93 -17.87 -21.06
C ARG A 612 -21.14 -16.95 -21.11
N MET A 613 -21.50 -16.31 -20.01
CA MET A 613 -22.58 -15.32 -19.99
C MET A 613 -22.30 -14.14 -20.92
N HIS A 614 -21.08 -13.59 -20.87
CA HIS A 614 -20.65 -12.52 -21.75
C HIS A 614 -20.69 -12.94 -23.22
N ASP A 615 -20.04 -14.06 -23.56
CA ASP A 615 -19.86 -14.48 -24.96
C ASP A 615 -21.16 -14.95 -25.61
N SER A 616 -22.06 -15.60 -24.86
CA SER A 616 -23.32 -16.13 -25.39
C SER A 616 -24.41 -15.08 -25.54
N LEU A 617 -24.36 -14.01 -24.75
CA LEU A 617 -25.31 -12.90 -24.85
C LEU A 617 -24.90 -11.91 -25.95
N ASP A 618 -23.60 -11.66 -26.10
CA ASP A 618 -23.03 -10.59 -26.96
C ASP A 618 -23.90 -9.31 -26.90
N LEU A 619 -24.18 -8.90 -25.66
CA LEU A 619 -25.25 -7.95 -25.38
C LEU A 619 -24.97 -6.58 -26.03
N ALA A 620 -23.69 -6.20 -26.15
CA ALA A 620 -23.27 -5.00 -26.86
C ALA A 620 -23.66 -5.03 -28.35
N ALA A 621 -23.46 -6.16 -29.04
CA ALA A 621 -23.91 -6.30 -30.42
C ALA A 621 -25.43 -6.33 -30.52
N GLN A 622 -26.11 -7.05 -29.61
CA GLN A 622 -27.57 -7.11 -29.58
C GLN A 622 -28.23 -5.74 -29.40
N LEU A 623 -27.69 -4.89 -28.53
CA LEU A 623 -28.17 -3.53 -28.30
C LEU A 623 -27.99 -2.63 -29.52
N ARG A 624 -26.83 -2.74 -30.19
CA ARG A 624 -26.53 -1.98 -31.41
C ARG A 624 -27.45 -2.37 -32.56
N ILE A 625 -27.69 -3.67 -32.74
CA ILE A 625 -28.61 -4.18 -33.77
C ILE A 625 -30.06 -3.75 -33.46
N ASP A 626 -30.52 -3.91 -32.20
CA ASP A 626 -31.88 -3.54 -31.80
C ASP A 626 -32.16 -2.05 -32.01
N ARG A 627 -31.19 -1.19 -31.71
CA ARG A 627 -31.31 0.25 -31.98
C ARG A 627 -31.40 0.56 -33.47
N ALA A 628 -30.57 -0.07 -34.30
CA ALA A 628 -30.63 0.13 -35.75
C ALA A 628 -31.98 -0.33 -36.33
N GLU A 629 -32.46 -1.52 -35.92
CA GLU A 629 -33.76 -2.05 -36.33
C GLU A 629 -34.93 -1.13 -35.88
N PHE A 630 -34.83 -0.55 -34.69
CA PHE A 630 -35.82 0.40 -34.19
C PHE A 630 -35.83 1.70 -35.00
N GLU A 631 -34.66 2.26 -35.31
CA GLU A 631 -34.54 3.46 -36.13
C GLU A 631 -35.13 3.23 -37.54
N ASP A 632 -34.86 2.07 -38.14
CA ASP A 632 -35.45 1.66 -39.42
C ASP A 632 -36.98 1.50 -39.33
N ALA A 633 -37.48 0.89 -38.26
CA ALA A 633 -38.91 0.72 -38.02
C ALA A 633 -39.65 2.06 -37.85
N VAL A 634 -39.04 3.02 -37.13
CA VAL A 634 -39.58 4.38 -36.97
C VAL A 634 -39.62 5.11 -38.30
N ALA A 635 -38.55 5.02 -39.10
CA ALA A 635 -38.49 5.62 -40.43
C ALA A 635 -39.57 5.04 -41.36
N TYR A 636 -39.73 3.73 -41.35
CA TYR A 636 -40.74 3.02 -42.14
C TYR A 636 -42.17 3.38 -41.72
N TYR A 637 -42.46 3.40 -40.42
CA TYR A 637 -43.75 3.85 -39.88
C TYR A 637 -44.05 5.29 -40.30
N GLY A 638 -43.08 6.20 -40.22
CA GLY A 638 -43.24 7.59 -40.66
C GLY A 638 -43.49 7.73 -42.17
N GLN A 639 -43.02 6.79 -43.00
CA GLN A 639 -43.39 6.74 -44.42
C GLN A 639 -44.85 6.28 -44.61
N ILE A 640 -45.27 5.25 -43.89
CA ILE A 640 -46.65 4.74 -43.93
C ILE A 640 -47.63 5.81 -43.45
N ASP A 641 -47.37 6.46 -42.32
CA ASP A 641 -48.26 7.50 -41.76
C ASP A 641 -48.43 8.68 -42.74
N ARG A 642 -47.34 9.12 -43.38
CA ARG A 642 -47.42 10.14 -44.45
C ARG A 642 -48.30 9.69 -45.61
N ARG A 643 -48.17 8.43 -46.06
CA ARG A 643 -49.04 7.87 -47.12
C ARG A 643 -50.50 7.81 -46.69
N CYS A 644 -50.78 7.37 -45.46
CA CYS A 644 -52.14 7.33 -44.90
C CYS A 644 -52.77 8.72 -44.82
N ARG A 645 -52.03 9.75 -44.39
CA ARG A 645 -52.52 11.14 -44.36
C ARG A 645 -52.83 11.67 -45.76
N VAL A 646 -51.98 11.37 -46.74
CA VAL A 646 -52.24 11.75 -48.15
C VAL A 646 -53.51 11.08 -48.69
N LEU A 647 -53.71 9.80 -48.38
CA LEU A 647 -54.91 9.06 -48.77
C LEU A 647 -56.17 9.59 -48.06
N ALA A 648 -56.07 9.95 -46.78
CA ALA A 648 -57.18 10.51 -46.00
C ALA A 648 -57.53 11.96 -46.38
N ALA A 649 -56.57 12.74 -46.89
CA ALA A 649 -56.77 14.12 -47.33
C ALA A 649 -57.34 14.25 -48.76
N ARG A 650 -57.56 13.14 -49.47
CA ARG A 650 -58.27 13.16 -50.77
C ARG A 650 -59.76 13.45 -50.51
N PRO A 651 -60.36 14.49 -51.12
CA PRO A 651 -61.77 14.80 -50.90
C PRO A 651 -62.68 13.69 -51.44
N ALA A 652 -63.75 13.40 -50.70
CA ALA A 652 -64.76 12.38 -50.99
C ALA A 652 -65.59 12.70 -52.25
N ARG A 653 -64.98 12.66 -53.42
CA ARG A 653 -65.65 12.66 -54.73
C ARG A 653 -65.08 11.53 -55.59
N GLU A 654 -65.36 10.29 -55.19
CA GLU A 654 -65.31 9.11 -56.07
C GLU A 654 -65.87 7.90 -55.32
N SER A 655 -67.12 7.99 -54.87
CA SER A 655 -67.84 6.86 -54.22
C SER A 655 -68.43 5.86 -55.22
N ILE A 656 -67.92 5.80 -56.45
CA ILE A 656 -68.44 4.92 -57.52
C ILE A 656 -67.41 3.84 -57.95
N ALA A 657 -66.15 3.94 -57.54
CA ALA A 657 -65.11 2.95 -57.88
C ALA A 657 -64.73 1.99 -56.73
N THR A 658 -65.47 2.00 -55.62
CA THR A 658 -65.11 1.23 -54.41
C THR A 658 -65.72 -0.16 -54.30
N GLN A 659 -66.67 -0.55 -55.15
CA GLN A 659 -67.21 -1.93 -55.15
C GLN A 659 -66.22 -2.92 -55.78
N ASP A 660 -65.70 -2.62 -56.97
CA ASP A 660 -64.77 -3.53 -57.67
C ASP A 660 -63.44 -3.73 -56.93
N LEU A 661 -62.97 -2.70 -56.22
CA LEU A 661 -61.74 -2.76 -55.43
C LEU A 661 -61.93 -3.49 -54.10
N SER A 662 -63.14 -3.46 -53.53
CA SER A 662 -63.46 -4.23 -52.32
C SER A 662 -63.54 -5.73 -52.59
N ASP A 663 -64.08 -6.13 -53.75
CA ASP A 663 -64.15 -7.53 -54.16
C ASP A 663 -62.76 -8.11 -54.50
N TRP A 664 -61.87 -7.32 -55.11
CA TRP A 664 -60.49 -7.72 -55.37
C TRP A 664 -59.64 -7.83 -54.07
N LEU A 665 -59.83 -6.92 -53.11
CA LEU A 665 -59.14 -6.98 -51.83
C LEU A 665 -59.64 -8.14 -50.95
N ALA A 666 -60.95 -8.43 -50.97
CA ALA A 666 -61.52 -9.56 -50.24
C ALA A 666 -61.02 -10.91 -50.78
N SER A 667 -60.94 -11.06 -52.11
CA SER A 667 -60.41 -12.27 -52.75
C SER A 667 -58.90 -12.43 -52.58
N SER A 668 -58.14 -11.33 -52.57
CA SER A 668 -56.70 -11.34 -52.27
C SER A 668 -56.40 -11.71 -50.80
N ALA A 669 -57.19 -11.19 -49.86
CA ALA A 669 -57.06 -11.53 -48.44
C ALA A 669 -57.43 -13.00 -48.16
N ALA A 670 -58.46 -13.53 -48.82
CA ALA A 670 -58.82 -14.94 -48.73
C ALA A 670 -57.71 -15.87 -49.27
N PHE A 671 -57.05 -15.47 -50.36
CA PHE A 671 -55.93 -16.23 -50.94
C PHE A 671 -54.70 -16.26 -50.03
N ILE A 672 -54.37 -15.13 -49.39
CA ILE A 672 -53.26 -15.04 -48.43
C ILE A 672 -53.57 -15.86 -47.17
N ALA A 673 -54.81 -15.83 -46.67
CA ALA A 673 -55.22 -16.65 -45.53
C ALA A 673 -55.16 -18.16 -45.84
N MET A 674 -55.52 -18.57 -47.06
CA MET A 674 -55.38 -19.96 -47.53
C MET A 674 -53.92 -20.40 -47.59
N MET A 675 -53.02 -19.55 -48.11
CA MET A 675 -51.58 -19.82 -48.19
C MET A 675 -50.95 -19.91 -46.80
N ALA A 676 -51.33 -19.04 -45.86
CA ALA A 676 -50.86 -19.10 -44.48
C ALA A 676 -51.33 -20.36 -43.75
N SER A 677 -52.57 -20.80 -44.00
CA SER A 677 -53.12 -22.04 -43.43
C SER A 677 -52.45 -23.28 -44.03
N ALA A 678 -52.19 -23.30 -45.34
CA ALA A 678 -51.44 -24.38 -46.00
C ALA A 678 -49.98 -24.47 -45.51
N ALA A 679 -49.31 -23.34 -45.31
CA ALA A 679 -47.95 -23.29 -44.75
C ALA A 679 -47.89 -23.74 -43.29
N GLY A 680 -48.88 -23.36 -42.47
CA GLY A 680 -49.01 -23.83 -41.09
C GLY A 680 -49.27 -25.34 -40.99
N THR A 681 -50.09 -25.88 -41.90
CA THR A 681 -50.39 -27.33 -41.94
C THR A 681 -49.17 -28.12 -42.40
N LEU A 682 -48.41 -27.62 -43.38
CA LEU A 682 -47.16 -28.26 -43.85
C LEU A 682 -46.06 -28.24 -42.77
N PHE A 683 -46.00 -27.18 -41.95
CA PHE A 683 -45.05 -27.07 -40.84
C PHE A 683 -45.34 -28.08 -39.72
N VAL A 684 -46.62 -28.33 -39.40
CA VAL A 684 -47.04 -29.32 -38.39
C VAL A 684 -46.80 -30.78 -38.85
N PHE A 685 -46.72 -31.04 -40.15
CA PHE A 685 -46.35 -32.37 -40.68
C PHE A 685 -44.85 -32.58 -40.85
N LEU A 686 -44.02 -31.54 -40.69
CA LEU A 686 -42.56 -31.56 -40.88
C LEU A 686 -41.75 -31.36 -39.58
N THR A 687 -42.44 -31.23 -38.43
CA THR A 687 -41.90 -31.28 -37.05
C THR A 687 -42.62 -32.36 -36.27
#